data_AF-A0A9P1CS18-F1
#
_entry.id   AF-A0A9P1CS18-F1
#
_cell.length_a   1.000
_cell.length_b   1.000
_cell.length_c   1.000
_cell.angle_alpha   90.00
_cell.angle_beta   90.00
_cell.angle_gamma   90.00
#
_symmetry.space_group_name_H-M   'P 1'
#
loop_
_entity.id
_entity.type
_entity.pdbx_description
1 polymer ?
#
loop_
_entity_poly.entity_id
_entity_poly.type
_entity_poly.pdbx_seq_one_letter_code
_entity_poly.pdbx_strand_id
1 'polypeptide(L)'
;MSLEQQNRDVTAEILHCSIGADLVAKLRSLEREDLRELAGRSLPPLVELQVAWLLRDIAKLEEILTTSSSHAVRIRASTALLKLDPAKLLRLISPEAGEEPSPLSSSCRHAALASLARLGHSALPTSLTLLNLKGLGARRTAARILLKAAKEPELVREQWPLLLRSLPFKAAFSMACRMPGLCLELLLQLPPPWPPQQLARVASVAVSASPEDALRLMQREQRSQGRWLVEPLTLAIVKGLSRKMAPEDMLRALGQWLPAPRRKPPDGLPEQWGALLARLAERASRRGEHLWPQVLGTTIQLMNCFDSGSAATLLVATLVKLPFGQLEVVTDQQLAEFFNSVELQHLGDVFQSLRAKGIAEQRLDAVPIRTVEATEALVKHFGQLQRLSSWPRLARQRLSQQLTSSKPMEVAGGQAPEVLGVLQGWQRCTKGYVVGWSAIADATPAPEGMVCNNLPAVVYVKFDTATSWQISGVPDANVYPVVTCRRVWYLDRQRRSPKLRVSRTQFPLAPQFAITAHVAQGQTIKEGVTTDLCIGPRGNPFTVYVAVTRVQGREKLLIFRPFDAAPFQKGIGLGRDLLLRHLRREPINWQDLLAKYCEERACSTCAERKPSTAFTAGQWKRDDKDRVCRECTKHYADAGTPWQCNVCKLWHVETNFPEKHRQRQCSFFRVCLTCEMKKPCFKCGVAKPEAEFGPAAWKARNAD
;
A
#
# COMPACT_ATOMS: atom_id res chain seq x y z
N MET A 1 15.42 43.05 66.07
CA MET A 1 15.93 43.56 64.77
C MET A 1 14.92 44.58 64.26
N SER A 2 15.35 45.76 63.78
CA SER A 2 14.41 46.73 63.20
C SER A 2 13.79 46.15 61.92
N LEU A 3 12.56 46.55 61.60
CA LEU A 3 11.85 46.14 60.39
C LEU A 3 12.71 46.38 59.13
N GLU A 4 13.50 47.46 59.13
CA GLU A 4 14.46 47.80 58.07
C GLU A 4 15.58 46.77 57.91
N GLN A 5 16.09 46.20 59.00
CA GLN A 5 17.12 45.16 58.95
C GLN A 5 16.54 43.86 58.37
N GLN A 6 15.32 43.52 58.75
CA GLN A 6 14.60 42.33 58.27
C GLN A 6 14.27 42.43 56.77
N ASN A 7 13.87 43.61 56.29
CA ASN A 7 13.61 43.86 54.86
C ASN A 7 14.90 43.85 54.00
N ARG A 8 16.03 44.30 54.56
CA ARG A 8 17.34 44.20 53.88
C ARG A 8 17.79 42.75 53.72
N ASP A 9 17.63 41.93 54.76
CA ASP A 9 18.02 40.52 54.73
C ASP A 9 17.17 39.70 53.75
N VAL A 10 15.85 39.93 53.72
CA VAL A 10 14.94 39.28 52.75
C VAL A 10 15.28 39.68 51.31
N THR A 11 15.63 40.94 51.06
CA THR A 11 15.99 41.40 49.71
C THR A 11 17.31 40.79 49.25
N ALA A 12 18.32 40.70 50.12
CA ALA A 12 19.59 40.05 49.82
C ALA A 12 19.40 38.55 49.53
N GLU A 13 18.54 37.88 50.29
CA GLU A 13 18.22 36.47 50.11
C GLU A 13 17.48 36.19 48.78
N ILE A 14 16.57 37.09 48.38
CA ILE A 14 15.86 37.01 47.08
C ILE A 14 16.82 37.18 45.90
N LEU A 15 17.84 38.05 46.02
CA LEU A 15 18.85 38.28 44.99
C LEU A 15 19.84 37.11 44.85
N HIS A 16 20.05 36.33 45.93
CA HIS A 16 20.93 35.17 45.95
C HIS A 16 20.24 33.82 45.68
N CYS A 17 18.90 33.76 45.74
CA CYS A 17 18.16 32.54 45.44
C CYS A 17 18.30 32.15 43.95
N SER A 18 18.68 30.90 43.69
CA SER A 18 18.62 30.33 42.35
C SER A 18 17.20 30.38 41.80
N ILE A 19 17.06 30.86 40.56
CA ILE A 19 15.77 31.01 39.86
C ILE A 19 14.99 29.68 39.87
N GLY A 20 13.95 29.59 40.71
CA GLY A 20 13.20 28.35 40.96
C GLY A 20 11.84 28.58 41.62
N ALA A 21 11.16 27.49 42.02
CA ALA A 21 9.84 27.54 42.64
C ALA A 21 9.84 28.29 43.99
N ASP A 22 10.94 28.21 44.73
CA ASP A 22 11.10 28.82 46.06
C ASP A 22 11.08 30.36 45.99
N LEU A 23 11.71 30.93 44.95
CA LEU A 23 11.67 32.37 44.68
C LEU A 23 10.24 32.87 44.44
N VAL A 24 9.43 32.11 43.69
CA VAL A 24 8.04 32.50 43.41
C VAL A 24 7.17 32.40 44.67
N ALA A 25 7.41 31.40 45.51
CA ALA A 25 6.73 31.25 46.80
C ALA A 25 7.07 32.41 47.75
N LYS A 26 8.36 32.75 47.87
CA LYS A 26 8.83 33.90 48.67
C LYS A 26 8.26 35.23 48.17
N LEU A 27 8.27 35.49 46.86
CA LEU A 27 7.67 36.71 46.31
C LEU A 27 6.16 36.79 46.55
N ARG A 28 5.46 35.65 46.63
CA ARG A 28 4.02 35.60 46.93
C ARG A 28 3.70 35.80 48.42
N SER A 29 4.65 35.56 49.31
CA SER A 29 4.46 35.78 50.75
C SER A 29 4.74 37.21 51.19
N LEU A 30 5.30 38.05 50.31
CA LEU A 30 5.54 39.47 50.59
C LEU A 30 4.24 40.27 50.54
N GLU A 31 4.14 41.31 51.37
CA GLU A 31 3.05 42.26 51.30
C GLU A 31 3.17 43.14 50.04
N ARG A 32 2.07 43.79 49.66
CA ARG A 32 2.01 44.57 48.42
C ARG A 32 2.96 45.77 48.46
N GLU A 33 3.13 46.36 49.63
CA GLU A 33 4.04 47.46 49.92
C GLU A 33 5.51 47.03 49.72
N ASP A 34 5.91 45.87 50.26
CA ASP A 34 7.26 45.32 50.06
C ASP A 34 7.53 45.01 48.58
N LEU A 35 6.54 44.49 47.85
CA LEU A 35 6.64 44.26 46.42
C LEU A 35 6.82 45.56 45.63
N ARG A 36 6.17 46.66 46.03
CA ARG A 36 6.38 47.99 45.43
C ARG A 36 7.77 48.53 45.72
N GLU A 37 8.27 48.34 46.94
CA GLU A 37 9.64 48.73 47.30
C GLU A 37 10.67 47.95 46.46
N LEU A 38 10.47 46.64 46.31
CA LEU A 38 11.29 45.79 45.43
C LEU A 38 11.22 46.23 43.96
N ALA A 39 10.05 46.60 43.46
CA ALA A 39 9.88 47.08 42.08
C ALA A 39 10.66 48.37 41.79
N GLY A 40 10.96 49.19 42.80
CA GLY A 40 11.80 50.38 42.68
C GLY A 40 13.31 50.09 42.59
N ARG A 41 13.74 48.83 42.77
CA ARG A 41 15.15 48.42 42.74
C ARG A 41 15.52 47.82 41.38
N SER A 42 16.82 47.81 41.06
CA SER A 42 17.32 47.08 39.89
C SER A 42 17.28 45.58 40.17
N LEU A 43 16.37 44.88 39.49
CA LEU A 43 16.13 43.45 39.67
C LEU A 43 16.56 42.65 38.43
N PRO A 44 16.95 41.37 38.58
CA PRO A 44 17.08 40.48 37.43
C PRO A 44 15.77 40.42 36.64
N PRO A 45 15.79 40.39 35.29
CA PRO A 45 14.58 40.52 34.45
C PRO A 45 13.44 39.55 34.74
N LEU A 46 13.75 38.36 35.28
CA LEU A 46 12.74 37.37 35.64
C LEU A 46 12.07 37.67 36.99
N VAL A 47 12.83 38.23 37.94
CA VAL A 47 12.32 38.69 39.24
C VAL A 47 11.45 39.92 39.01
N GLU A 48 11.94 40.87 38.22
CA GLU A 48 11.21 42.08 37.82
C GLU A 48 9.86 41.74 37.17
N LEU A 49 9.85 40.77 36.24
CA LEU A 49 8.63 40.24 35.65
C LEU A 49 7.66 39.64 36.69
N GLN A 50 8.18 38.83 37.62
CA GLN A 50 7.35 38.17 38.62
C GLN A 50 6.74 39.18 39.60
N VAL A 51 7.49 40.21 39.98
CA VAL A 51 7.02 41.34 40.78
C VAL A 51 5.96 42.15 40.03
N ALA A 52 6.23 42.54 38.78
CA ALA A 52 5.28 43.26 37.93
C ALA A 52 3.96 42.48 37.75
N TRP A 53 4.04 41.16 37.58
CA TRP A 53 2.85 40.31 37.48
C TRP A 53 2.05 40.25 38.79
N LEU A 54 2.71 40.11 39.95
CA LEU A 54 2.05 40.08 41.26
C LEU A 54 1.39 41.42 41.60
N LEU A 55 2.06 42.53 41.25
CA LEU A 55 1.52 43.90 41.42
C LEU A 55 0.41 44.24 40.42
N ARG A 56 0.24 43.42 39.37
CA ARG A 56 -0.63 43.67 38.21
C ARG A 56 -0.26 44.96 37.46
N ASP A 57 1.03 45.27 37.38
CA ASP A 57 1.54 46.45 36.68
C ASP A 57 1.64 46.19 35.17
N ILE A 58 0.61 46.63 34.43
CA ILE A 58 0.50 46.41 32.99
C ILE A 58 1.58 47.18 32.22
N ALA A 59 1.87 48.42 32.64
CA ALA A 59 2.86 49.27 31.98
C ALA A 59 4.26 48.67 32.10
N LYS A 60 4.60 48.17 33.29
CA LYS A 60 5.89 47.51 33.50
C LYS A 60 6.00 46.19 32.75
N LEU A 61 4.92 45.41 32.64
CA LEU A 61 4.92 44.21 31.82
C LEU A 61 5.07 44.51 30.31
N GLU A 62 4.54 45.63 29.83
CA GLU A 62 4.73 46.13 28.47
C GLU A 62 6.18 46.55 28.22
N GLU A 63 6.77 47.30 29.16
CA GLU A 63 8.18 47.67 29.13
C GLU A 63 9.08 46.44 29.09
N ILE A 64 8.87 45.45 29.97
CA ILE A 64 9.64 44.20 29.99
C ILE A 64 9.47 43.41 28.69
N LEU A 65 8.26 43.40 28.12
CA LEU A 65 7.99 42.70 26.86
C LEU A 65 8.74 43.33 25.68
N THR A 66 8.87 44.65 25.64
CA THR A 66 9.52 45.38 24.55
C THR A 66 11.04 45.48 24.72
N THR A 67 11.54 45.66 25.94
CA THR A 67 12.95 45.93 26.22
C THR A 67 13.79 44.69 26.53
N SER A 68 13.20 43.60 27.02
CA SER A 68 13.98 42.45 27.49
C SER A 68 14.66 41.70 26.32
N SER A 69 15.97 41.47 26.44
CA SER A 69 16.72 40.64 25.48
C SER A 69 16.37 39.15 25.59
N SER A 70 15.94 38.68 26.77
CA SER A 70 15.62 37.27 27.03
C SER A 70 14.28 36.86 26.41
N HIS A 71 14.33 35.88 25.50
CA HIS A 71 13.13 35.33 24.87
C HIS A 71 12.18 34.66 25.89
N ALA A 72 12.72 34.02 26.93
CA ALA A 72 11.92 33.36 27.97
C ALA A 72 11.15 34.37 28.84
N VAL A 73 11.78 35.51 29.17
CA VAL A 73 11.16 36.60 29.92
C VAL A 73 10.03 37.22 29.10
N ARG A 74 10.27 37.52 27.82
CA ARG A 74 9.25 38.04 26.91
C ARG A 74 8.02 37.13 26.77
N ILE A 75 8.21 35.80 26.66
CA ILE A 75 7.10 34.84 26.64
C ILE A 75 6.26 34.90 27.92
N ARG A 76 6.91 34.98 29.08
CA ARG A 76 6.20 35.07 30.36
C ARG A 76 5.50 36.42 30.50
N ALA A 77 6.08 37.50 30.00
CA ALA A 77 5.48 38.84 29.99
C ALA A 77 4.22 38.88 29.13
N SER A 78 4.29 38.31 27.92
CA SER A 78 3.11 38.14 27.06
C SER A 78 2.03 37.30 27.73
N THR A 79 2.41 36.26 28.48
CA THR A 79 1.45 35.38 29.19
C THR A 79 0.81 36.10 30.38
N ALA A 80 1.57 36.95 31.10
CA ALA A 80 1.06 37.76 32.20
C ALA A 80 0.11 38.85 31.68
N LEU A 81 0.52 39.61 30.64
CA LEU A 81 -0.34 40.59 29.97
C LEU A 81 -1.62 39.97 29.44
N LEU A 82 -1.53 38.79 28.82
CA LEU A 82 -2.70 38.08 28.34
C LEU A 82 -3.72 37.76 29.44
N LYS A 83 -3.26 37.53 30.68
CA LYS A 83 -4.13 37.26 31.84
C LYS A 83 -4.69 38.52 32.48
N LEU A 84 -3.99 39.65 32.37
CA LEU A 84 -4.35 40.90 33.05
C LEU A 84 -5.11 41.86 32.11
N ASP A 85 -4.64 42.01 30.87
CA ASP A 85 -5.22 42.87 29.84
C ASP A 85 -4.95 42.31 28.43
N PRO A 86 -5.84 41.42 27.94
CA PRO A 86 -5.71 40.84 26.61
C PRO A 86 -5.85 41.88 25.49
N ALA A 87 -6.62 42.95 25.70
CA ALA A 87 -6.86 43.99 24.69
C ALA A 87 -5.58 44.78 24.40
N LYS A 88 -4.84 45.14 25.45
CA LYS A 88 -3.55 45.82 25.34
C LYS A 88 -2.50 44.95 24.63
N LEU A 89 -2.42 43.66 24.95
CA LEU A 89 -1.52 42.72 24.26
C LEU A 89 -1.84 42.63 22.76
N LEU A 90 -3.11 42.68 22.38
CA LEU A 90 -3.53 42.62 20.97
C LEU A 90 -3.12 43.86 20.18
N ARG A 91 -3.28 45.07 20.76
CA ARG A 91 -2.78 46.31 20.16
C ARG A 91 -1.28 46.25 19.90
N LEU A 92 -0.51 45.66 20.83
CA LEU A 92 0.93 45.46 20.66
C LEU A 92 1.29 44.47 19.54
N ILE A 93 0.45 43.46 19.29
CA ILE A 93 0.67 42.45 18.24
C ILE A 93 0.29 42.97 16.85
N SER A 94 -0.79 43.73 16.75
CA SER A 94 -1.37 44.21 15.49
C SER A 94 -1.88 45.64 15.68
N PRO A 95 -1.01 46.66 15.54
CA PRO A 95 -1.42 48.06 15.57
C PRO A 95 -2.44 48.34 14.46
N GLU A 96 -3.35 49.29 14.71
CA GLU A 96 -4.38 49.67 13.76
C GLU A 96 -3.76 50.40 12.56
N ALA A 97 -4.48 50.44 11.43
CA ALA A 97 -3.97 51.09 10.22
C ALA A 97 -3.77 52.60 10.46
N GLY A 98 -2.51 53.04 10.52
CA GLY A 98 -2.13 54.43 10.83
C GLY A 98 -1.33 54.57 12.13
N GLU A 99 -1.22 53.52 12.95
CA GLU A 99 -0.36 53.50 14.14
C GLU A 99 1.07 53.05 13.82
N GLU A 100 2.02 53.40 14.70
CA GLU A 100 3.43 53.00 14.58
C GLU A 100 3.59 51.47 14.46
N PRO A 101 4.61 50.99 13.72
CA PRO A 101 4.84 49.55 13.55
C PRO A 101 5.01 48.86 14.91
N SER A 102 4.37 47.69 15.04
CA SER A 102 4.34 46.92 16.30
C SER A 102 5.74 46.84 16.94
N PRO A 103 5.89 47.26 18.21
CA PRO A 103 7.18 47.28 18.91
C PRO A 103 7.70 45.86 19.20
N LEU A 104 6.89 44.83 18.94
CA LEU A 104 7.24 43.44 19.15
C LEU A 104 8.01 42.88 17.96
N SER A 105 9.12 42.20 18.26
CA SER A 105 9.81 41.36 17.26
C SER A 105 8.88 40.29 16.69
N SER A 106 9.19 39.80 15.48
CA SER A 106 8.38 38.79 14.81
C SER A 106 8.23 37.49 15.63
N SER A 107 9.27 37.09 16.39
CA SER A 107 9.25 35.93 17.28
C SER A 107 8.34 36.15 18.49
N CYS A 108 8.37 37.34 19.09
CA CYS A 108 7.49 37.70 20.21
C CYS A 108 6.02 37.75 19.78
N ARG A 109 5.72 38.33 18.61
CA ARG A 109 4.37 38.27 18.03
C ARG A 109 3.90 36.83 17.86
N HIS A 110 4.74 35.93 17.35
CA HIS A 110 4.39 34.51 17.21
C HIS A 110 4.16 33.82 18.55
N ALA A 111 4.98 34.09 19.56
CA ALA A 111 4.82 33.50 20.89
C ALA A 111 3.56 33.99 21.60
N ALA A 112 3.26 35.29 21.52
CA ALA A 112 2.05 35.88 22.08
C ALA A 112 0.78 35.32 21.39
N LEU A 113 0.78 35.23 20.06
CA LEU A 113 -0.27 34.58 19.29
C LEU A 113 -0.44 33.09 19.64
N ALA A 114 0.65 32.36 19.91
CA ALA A 114 0.59 30.97 20.36
C ALA A 114 0.07 30.81 21.79
N SER A 115 0.29 31.80 22.67
CA SER A 115 -0.28 31.84 24.02
C SER A 115 -1.76 32.18 24.00
N LEU A 116 -2.19 33.12 23.15
CA LEU A 116 -3.61 33.42 22.87
C LEU A 116 -4.37 32.15 22.43
N ALA A 117 -3.78 31.38 21.52
CA ALA A 117 -4.39 30.13 21.04
C ALA A 117 -4.55 29.03 22.10
N ARG A 118 -3.81 29.12 23.22
CA ARG A 118 -3.81 28.11 24.28
C ARG A 118 -4.86 28.37 25.36
N LEU A 119 -5.36 29.60 25.51
CA LEU A 119 -6.27 29.95 26.61
C LEU A 119 -7.74 29.60 26.37
N GLY A 120 -8.13 29.13 25.18
CA GLY A 120 -9.51 28.72 24.92
C GLY A 120 -10.53 29.86 25.00
N HIS A 121 -11.77 29.58 24.62
CA HIS A 121 -12.83 30.59 24.41
C HIS A 121 -13.25 31.38 25.67
N SER A 122 -13.01 30.85 26.88
CA SER A 122 -13.53 31.47 28.11
C SER A 122 -12.86 32.79 28.49
N ALA A 123 -11.74 33.15 27.85
CA ALA A 123 -10.97 34.36 28.14
C ALA A 123 -10.97 35.41 27.01
N LEU A 124 -11.62 35.14 25.87
CA LEU A 124 -11.64 36.05 24.72
C LEU A 124 -13.08 36.57 24.54
N PRO A 125 -13.35 37.87 24.79
CA PRO A 125 -14.65 38.48 24.56
C PRO A 125 -15.09 38.38 23.09
N THR A 126 -16.40 38.29 22.86
CA THR A 126 -17.06 38.18 21.55
C THR A 126 -16.65 39.29 20.55
N SER A 127 -16.17 40.43 21.04
CA SER A 127 -15.65 41.56 20.26
C SER A 127 -14.32 41.28 19.53
N LEU A 128 -13.59 40.22 19.88
CA LEU A 128 -12.37 39.78 19.20
C LEU A 128 -12.60 39.06 17.86
N THR A 129 -13.85 38.70 17.58
CA THR A 129 -14.29 38.02 16.36
C THR A 129 -14.25 38.93 15.13
N LEU A 130 -14.15 40.25 15.34
CA LEU A 130 -14.11 41.29 14.30
C LEU A 130 -12.71 41.87 14.03
N LEU A 131 -11.65 41.26 14.56
CA LEU A 131 -10.31 41.64 14.12
C LEU A 131 -10.21 41.41 12.61
N ASN A 132 -10.08 42.51 11.88
CA ASN A 132 -10.04 42.58 10.44
C ASN A 132 -8.80 41.78 9.94
N LEU A 133 -8.98 40.47 9.76
CA LEU A 133 -7.96 39.51 9.32
C LEU A 133 -7.35 39.88 7.94
N LYS A 134 -7.92 40.88 7.27
CA LYS A 134 -7.33 41.55 6.11
C LYS A 134 -5.97 42.19 6.40
N GLY A 135 -5.74 42.72 7.62
CA GLY A 135 -4.47 43.37 8.00
C GLY A 135 -3.37 42.39 8.46
N LEU A 136 -3.77 41.24 9.03
CA LEU A 136 -2.87 40.14 9.39
C LEU A 136 -2.55 39.31 8.14
N GLY A 137 -1.89 39.92 7.15
CA GLY A 137 -1.64 39.34 5.83
C GLY A 137 -1.35 37.84 5.86
N ALA A 138 -2.30 37.05 5.33
CA ALA A 138 -2.17 35.67 4.87
C ALA A 138 -1.18 34.72 5.60
N ARG A 139 -1.05 34.77 6.93
CA ARG A 139 -0.11 33.89 7.65
C ARG A 139 -0.83 32.67 8.22
N ARG A 140 -0.31 31.48 7.88
CA ARG A 140 -0.69 30.13 8.36
C ARG A 140 -0.98 30.04 9.87
N THR A 141 -0.40 30.94 10.66
CA THR A 141 -0.57 31.05 12.11
C THR A 141 -1.96 31.53 12.52
N ALA A 142 -2.53 32.54 11.84
CA ALA A 142 -3.86 33.07 12.15
C ALA A 142 -4.97 32.03 11.88
N ALA A 143 -4.90 31.35 10.73
CA ALA A 143 -5.75 30.21 10.40
C ALA A 143 -5.70 29.11 11.48
N ARG A 144 -4.50 28.81 12.00
CA ARG A 144 -4.32 27.79 13.04
C ARG A 144 -4.89 28.20 14.38
N ILE A 145 -4.91 29.50 14.67
CA ILE A 145 -5.45 30.08 15.90
C ILE A 145 -6.97 30.10 15.83
N LEU A 146 -7.55 30.62 14.74
CA LEU A 146 -9.00 30.61 14.49
C LEU A 146 -9.56 29.21 14.59
N LEU A 147 -8.89 28.23 13.96
CA LEU A 147 -9.35 26.85 14.03
C LEU A 147 -9.20 26.26 15.42
N LYS A 148 -8.14 26.55 16.16
CA LYS A 148 -8.00 26.05 17.54
C LYS A 148 -9.03 26.67 18.49
N ALA A 149 -9.34 27.94 18.32
CA ALA A 149 -10.25 28.69 19.17
C ALA A 149 -11.71 28.42 18.85
N ALA A 150 -12.11 28.35 17.57
CA ALA A 150 -13.51 28.27 17.17
C ALA A 150 -14.17 26.96 17.63
N LYS A 151 -15.04 27.08 18.64
CA LYS A 151 -16.09 26.10 18.97
C LYS A 151 -17.40 26.42 18.24
N GLU A 152 -17.51 27.57 17.60
CA GLU A 152 -18.72 28.04 16.93
C GLU A 152 -18.71 27.69 15.43
N PRO A 153 -19.71 26.93 14.94
CA PRO A 153 -19.80 26.55 13.54
C PRO A 153 -19.93 27.73 12.56
N GLU A 154 -20.66 28.78 12.93
CA GLU A 154 -20.97 29.89 12.02
C GLU A 154 -19.72 30.71 11.65
N LEU A 155 -18.85 30.98 12.63
CA LEU A 155 -17.58 31.67 12.38
C LEU A 155 -16.69 30.90 11.40
N VAL A 156 -16.66 29.57 11.53
CA VAL A 156 -15.88 28.72 10.62
C VAL A 156 -16.49 28.72 9.22
N ARG A 157 -17.82 28.72 9.08
CA ARG A 157 -18.50 28.83 7.78
C ARG A 157 -18.15 30.14 7.07
N GLU A 158 -18.28 31.26 7.77
CA GLU A 158 -18.03 32.58 7.21
C GLU A 158 -16.57 32.74 6.74
N GLN A 159 -15.61 32.23 7.52
CA GLN A 159 -14.19 32.39 7.24
C GLN A 159 -13.63 31.31 6.29
N TRP A 160 -14.37 30.23 6.00
CA TRP A 160 -13.90 29.12 5.18
C TRP A 160 -13.38 29.54 3.78
N PRO A 161 -14.09 30.38 3.00
CA PRO A 161 -13.62 30.86 1.70
C PRO A 161 -12.28 31.59 1.75
N LEU A 162 -12.04 32.34 2.83
CA LEU A 162 -10.81 33.12 3.03
C LEU A 162 -9.64 32.22 3.44
N LEU A 163 -9.93 31.18 4.22
CA LEU A 163 -8.93 30.23 4.72
C LEU A 163 -8.50 29.21 3.66
N LEU A 164 -9.37 28.89 2.70
CA LEU A 164 -9.23 27.82 1.71
C LEU A 164 -7.87 27.76 0.98
N ARG A 165 -7.29 28.89 0.61
CA ARG A 165 -5.98 28.94 -0.08
C ARG A 165 -4.78 28.76 0.85
N SER A 166 -4.94 28.99 2.14
CA SER A 166 -3.85 29.02 3.13
C SER A 166 -3.98 27.96 4.23
N LEU A 167 -5.08 27.21 4.24
CA LEU A 167 -5.43 26.27 5.31
C LEU A 167 -4.45 25.09 5.34
N PRO A 168 -3.63 24.94 6.40
CA PRO A 168 -2.71 23.83 6.49
C PRO A 168 -3.46 22.52 6.72
N PHE A 169 -3.07 21.44 6.03
CA PHE A 169 -3.63 20.09 6.21
C PHE A 169 -3.78 19.68 7.69
N LYS A 170 -2.79 19.96 8.55
CA LYS A 170 -2.84 19.64 9.99
C LYS A 170 -3.99 20.36 10.72
N ALA A 171 -4.34 21.57 10.28
CA ALA A 171 -5.39 22.36 10.91
C ALA A 171 -6.76 21.83 10.51
N ALA A 172 -6.97 21.52 9.22
CA ALA A 172 -8.17 20.87 8.73
C ALA A 172 -8.40 19.48 9.33
N PHE A 173 -7.33 18.70 9.48
CA PHE A 173 -7.39 17.41 10.18
C PHE A 173 -7.87 17.59 11.63
N SER A 174 -7.39 18.62 12.34
CA SER A 174 -7.85 18.94 13.69
C SER A 174 -9.29 19.45 13.74
N MET A 175 -9.80 20.08 12.67
CA MET A 175 -11.22 20.43 12.55
C MET A 175 -12.07 19.19 12.35
N ALA A 176 -11.66 18.28 11.46
CA ALA A 176 -12.36 17.02 11.22
C ALA A 176 -12.56 16.20 12.50
N CYS A 177 -11.61 16.26 13.45
CA CYS A 177 -11.78 15.62 14.75
C CYS A 177 -12.78 16.31 15.69
N ARG A 178 -12.99 17.63 15.58
CA ARG A 178 -13.76 18.43 16.55
C ARG A 178 -15.14 18.83 16.06
N MET A 179 -15.28 19.12 14.78
CA MET A 179 -16.52 19.54 14.12
C MET A 179 -16.68 18.72 12.83
N PRO A 180 -16.85 17.39 12.93
CA PRO A 180 -16.87 16.50 11.77
C PRO A 180 -17.96 16.84 10.76
N GLY A 181 -19.20 17.09 11.19
CA GLY A 181 -20.32 17.43 10.31
C GLY A 181 -20.06 18.71 9.50
N LEU A 182 -19.65 19.78 10.19
CA LEU A 182 -19.30 21.05 9.55
C LEU A 182 -18.10 20.92 8.61
N CYS A 183 -17.07 20.15 9.00
CA CYS A 183 -15.92 19.93 8.15
C CYS A 183 -16.30 19.22 6.85
N LEU A 184 -17.22 18.24 6.92
CA LEU A 184 -17.71 17.55 5.72
C LEU A 184 -18.56 18.48 4.85
N GLU A 185 -19.46 19.27 5.47
CA GLU A 185 -20.28 20.27 4.77
C GLU A 185 -19.39 21.24 3.96
N LEU A 186 -18.37 21.80 4.59
CA LEU A 186 -17.46 22.76 3.99
C LEU A 186 -16.57 22.16 2.89
N LEU A 187 -16.13 20.90 3.07
CA LEU A 187 -15.36 20.17 2.05
C LEU A 187 -16.17 19.90 0.78
N LEU A 188 -17.49 19.69 0.89
CA LEU A 188 -18.36 19.48 -0.26
C LEU A 188 -18.73 20.80 -0.95
N GLN A 189 -18.97 21.89 -0.20
CA GLN A 189 -19.33 23.18 -0.78
C GLN A 189 -18.18 23.83 -1.55
N LEU A 190 -16.97 23.85 -0.96
CA LEU A 190 -15.79 24.49 -1.53
C LEU A 190 -14.55 23.65 -1.19
N PRO A 191 -14.18 22.65 -2.03
CA PRO A 191 -13.06 21.78 -1.74
C PRO A 191 -11.72 22.54 -1.83
N PRO A 192 -10.82 22.41 -0.84
CA PRO A 192 -9.50 23.02 -0.89
C PRO A 192 -8.62 22.41 -1.97
N PRO A 193 -7.63 23.17 -2.51
CA PRO A 193 -6.71 22.72 -3.55
C PRO A 193 -5.65 21.74 -2.99
N TRP A 194 -6.06 20.83 -2.11
CA TRP A 194 -5.18 19.80 -1.55
C TRP A 194 -5.10 18.60 -2.49
N PRO A 195 -3.99 17.85 -2.46
CA PRO A 195 -3.91 16.56 -3.13
C PRO A 195 -5.05 15.64 -2.70
N PRO A 196 -5.61 14.80 -3.59
CA PRO A 196 -6.73 13.90 -3.28
C PRO A 196 -6.50 13.01 -2.05
N GLN A 197 -5.24 12.61 -1.79
CA GLN A 197 -4.87 11.81 -0.62
C GLN A 197 -5.08 12.57 0.71
N GLN A 198 -4.85 13.87 0.72
CA GLN A 198 -5.04 14.71 1.91
C GLN A 198 -6.53 14.96 2.16
N LEU A 199 -7.30 15.29 1.11
CA LEU A 199 -8.76 15.37 1.18
C LEU A 199 -9.37 14.08 1.73
N ALA A 200 -8.97 12.93 1.17
CA ALA A 200 -9.45 11.63 1.61
C ALA A 200 -9.14 11.34 3.08
N ARG A 201 -7.99 11.79 3.57
CA ARG A 201 -7.57 11.59 4.96
C ARG A 201 -8.36 12.48 5.93
N VAL A 202 -8.65 13.73 5.58
CA VAL A 202 -9.51 14.62 6.39
C VAL A 202 -10.95 14.10 6.41
N ALA A 203 -11.50 13.76 5.25
CA ALA A 203 -12.84 13.19 5.13
C ALA A 203 -12.98 11.89 5.93
N SER A 204 -12.00 10.97 5.84
CA SER A 204 -12.02 9.72 6.60
C SER A 204 -12.05 9.95 8.12
N VAL A 205 -11.39 10.99 8.62
CA VAL A 205 -11.41 11.32 10.06
C VAL A 205 -12.75 11.91 10.46
N ALA A 206 -13.28 12.84 9.68
CA ALA A 206 -14.58 13.46 9.96
C ALA A 206 -15.70 12.41 9.96
N VAL A 207 -15.73 11.52 8.97
CA VAL A 207 -16.69 10.41 8.93
C VAL A 207 -16.52 9.44 10.09
N SER A 208 -15.28 9.19 10.53
CA SER A 208 -15.04 8.31 11.68
C SER A 208 -15.52 8.93 12.99
N ALA A 209 -15.51 10.26 13.09
CA ALA A 209 -15.94 11.01 14.26
C ALA A 209 -17.47 11.26 14.28
N SER A 210 -18.11 11.44 13.12
CA SER A 210 -19.58 11.52 13.01
C SER A 210 -20.10 10.86 11.73
N PRO A 211 -20.42 9.56 11.76
CA PRO A 211 -20.94 8.84 10.60
C PRO A 211 -22.39 9.25 10.26
N GLU A 212 -23.20 9.63 11.24
CA GLU A 212 -24.58 10.08 11.02
C GLU A 212 -24.65 11.41 10.26
N ASP A 213 -23.80 12.38 10.62
CA ASP A 213 -23.74 13.66 9.90
C ASP A 213 -23.26 13.45 8.46
N ALA A 214 -22.29 12.56 8.25
CA ALA A 214 -21.84 12.19 6.92
C ALA A 214 -22.97 11.56 6.10
N LEU A 215 -23.81 10.72 6.71
CA LEU A 215 -24.97 10.10 6.07
C LEU A 215 -26.03 11.16 5.68
N ARG A 216 -26.40 12.03 6.61
CA ARG A 216 -27.38 13.11 6.39
C ARG A 216 -26.90 14.07 5.30
N LEU A 217 -25.61 14.39 5.31
CA LEU A 217 -24.99 15.25 4.31
C LEU A 217 -25.03 14.62 2.91
N MET A 218 -24.68 13.33 2.80
CA MET A 218 -24.77 12.58 1.54
C MET A 218 -26.21 12.55 0.99
N GLN A 219 -27.20 12.33 1.86
CA GLN A 219 -28.62 12.34 1.48
C GLN A 219 -29.10 13.73 1.05
N ARG A 220 -28.69 14.79 1.75
CA ARG A 220 -29.05 16.19 1.42
C ARG A 220 -28.47 16.59 0.07
N GLU A 221 -27.19 16.30 -0.17
CA GLU A 221 -26.49 16.66 -1.41
C GLU A 221 -26.96 15.84 -2.62
N GLN A 222 -27.36 14.59 -2.41
CA GLN A 222 -27.99 13.81 -3.46
C GLN A 222 -29.26 14.49 -3.99
N ARG A 223 -30.12 14.97 -3.07
CA ARG A 223 -31.38 15.65 -3.41
C ARG A 223 -31.17 17.00 -4.09
N SER A 224 -30.10 17.72 -3.75
CA SER A 224 -29.86 19.08 -4.26
C SER A 224 -29.12 19.10 -5.61
N GLN A 225 -28.19 18.18 -5.87
CA GLN A 225 -27.25 18.34 -6.98
C GLN A 225 -27.12 17.15 -7.95
N GLY A 226 -27.59 15.94 -7.60
CA GLY A 226 -27.58 14.77 -8.51
C GLY A 226 -26.22 14.39 -9.13
N ARG A 227 -25.08 14.87 -8.61
CA ARG A 227 -23.79 14.90 -9.33
C ARG A 227 -22.59 14.23 -8.63
N TRP A 228 -22.78 13.35 -7.65
CA TRP A 228 -21.70 13.11 -6.67
C TRP A 228 -20.91 11.81 -6.77
N LEU A 229 -21.41 10.72 -7.37
CA LEU A 229 -20.77 9.40 -7.16
C LEU A 229 -19.47 9.16 -7.93
N VAL A 230 -18.99 10.18 -8.63
CA VAL A 230 -17.81 10.07 -9.50
C VAL A 230 -16.60 10.89 -9.01
N GLU A 231 -16.69 11.49 -7.82
CA GLU A 231 -15.58 12.28 -7.26
C GLU A 231 -14.75 11.52 -6.20
N PRO A 232 -13.42 11.74 -6.14
CA PRO A 232 -12.54 11.12 -5.14
C PRO A 232 -12.94 11.37 -3.68
N LEU A 233 -13.55 12.53 -3.40
CA LEU A 233 -13.99 12.91 -2.05
C LEU A 233 -15.18 12.07 -1.59
N THR A 234 -16.19 11.89 -2.45
CA THR A 234 -17.36 11.02 -2.21
C THR A 234 -16.91 9.61 -1.87
N LEU A 235 -15.99 9.06 -2.65
CA LEU A 235 -15.45 7.74 -2.41
C LEU A 235 -14.69 7.64 -1.07
N ALA A 236 -14.00 8.70 -0.64
CA ALA A 236 -13.35 8.73 0.66
C ALA A 236 -14.37 8.75 1.82
N ILE A 237 -15.46 9.51 1.67
CA ILE A 237 -16.57 9.54 2.62
C ILE A 237 -17.20 8.14 2.75
N VAL A 238 -17.54 7.55 1.61
CA VAL A 238 -18.12 6.21 1.51
C VAL A 238 -17.19 5.14 2.10
N LYS A 239 -15.88 5.22 1.85
CA LYS A 239 -14.88 4.32 2.48
C LYS A 239 -14.78 4.50 3.99
N GLY A 240 -15.05 5.71 4.50
CA GLY A 240 -15.14 5.95 5.94
C GLY A 240 -16.40 5.32 6.53
N LEU A 241 -17.55 5.54 5.90
CA LEU A 241 -18.85 5.02 6.33
C LEU A 241 -18.87 3.50 6.32
N SER A 242 -18.30 2.87 5.29
CA SER A 242 -18.22 1.41 5.16
C SER A 242 -17.39 0.73 6.26
N ARG A 243 -16.60 1.47 7.04
CA ARG A 243 -15.90 0.95 8.23
C ARG A 243 -16.75 1.01 9.50
N LYS A 244 -17.79 1.83 9.52
CA LYS A 244 -18.61 2.11 10.71
C LYS A 244 -20.02 1.50 10.61
N MET A 245 -20.68 1.64 9.46
CA MET A 245 -22.03 1.10 9.22
C MET A 245 -22.01 -0.41 9.04
N ALA A 246 -23.14 -1.08 9.30
CA ALA A 246 -23.32 -2.47 8.91
C ALA A 246 -23.23 -2.60 7.37
N PRO A 247 -22.68 -3.71 6.85
CA PRO A 247 -22.58 -3.91 5.40
C PRO A 247 -23.92 -3.77 4.67
N GLU A 248 -25.00 -4.27 5.26
CA GLU A 248 -26.35 -4.16 4.69
C GLU A 248 -26.84 -2.71 4.59
N ASP A 249 -26.77 -1.95 5.69
CA ASP A 249 -27.18 -0.55 5.71
C ASP A 249 -26.36 0.28 4.71
N MET A 250 -25.07 -0.03 4.58
CA MET A 250 -24.19 0.64 3.63
C MET A 250 -24.59 0.34 2.18
N LEU A 251 -24.89 -0.92 1.85
CA LEU A 251 -25.33 -1.31 0.51
C LEU A 251 -26.70 -0.72 0.17
N ARG A 252 -27.62 -0.70 1.14
CA ARG A 252 -28.94 -0.05 1.01
C ARG A 252 -28.79 1.45 0.77
N ALA A 253 -27.93 2.11 1.53
CA ALA A 253 -27.63 3.53 1.36
C ALA A 253 -26.98 3.83 -0.01
N LEU A 254 -26.01 3.02 -0.43
CA LEU A 254 -25.39 3.14 -1.76
C LEU A 254 -26.40 2.99 -2.88
N GLY A 255 -27.30 2.00 -2.79
CA GLY A 255 -28.35 1.80 -3.78
C GLY A 255 -29.33 2.97 -3.88
N GLN A 256 -29.57 3.66 -2.77
CA GLN A 256 -30.36 4.89 -2.76
C GLN A 256 -29.58 6.07 -3.34
N TRP A 257 -28.27 6.15 -3.14
CA TRP A 257 -27.45 7.31 -3.51
C TRP A 257 -27.04 7.37 -4.97
N LEU A 258 -27.05 6.24 -5.67
CA LEU A 258 -26.58 6.11 -7.06
C LEU A 258 -27.44 6.91 -8.06
N PRO A 259 -26.90 7.95 -8.72
CA PRO A 259 -27.63 8.71 -9.73
C PRO A 259 -27.51 8.06 -11.12
N ALA A 260 -28.41 8.43 -12.05
CA ALA A 260 -28.26 8.15 -13.47
C ALA A 260 -27.09 8.98 -14.07
N PRO A 261 -26.18 8.41 -14.87
CA PRO A 261 -24.98 9.11 -15.31
C PRO A 261 -25.26 10.20 -16.35
N ARG A 262 -24.40 11.23 -16.35
CA ARG A 262 -24.29 12.21 -17.46
C ARG A 262 -22.85 12.47 -17.94
N ARG A 263 -21.80 11.92 -17.30
CA ARG A 263 -20.38 12.19 -17.64
C ARG A 263 -19.43 11.02 -17.36
N LYS A 264 -18.33 10.97 -18.11
CA LYS A 264 -17.22 10.01 -17.97
C LYS A 264 -16.50 10.18 -16.61
N PRO A 265 -16.23 9.10 -15.86
CA PRO A 265 -15.49 9.14 -14.59
C PRO A 265 -13.99 9.49 -14.77
N PRO A 266 -13.32 9.98 -13.72
CA PRO A 266 -11.86 10.04 -13.69
C PRO A 266 -11.24 8.65 -13.62
N ASP A 267 -10.05 8.51 -14.21
CA ASP A 267 -9.31 7.24 -14.29
C ASP A 267 -9.06 6.61 -12.91
N GLY A 268 -9.21 5.29 -12.84
CA GLY A 268 -8.95 4.50 -11.62
C GLY A 268 -10.05 4.56 -10.55
N LEU A 269 -11.11 5.35 -10.74
CA LEU A 269 -12.27 5.35 -9.84
C LEU A 269 -13.05 4.01 -9.83
N PRO A 270 -13.29 3.34 -10.97
CA PRO A 270 -14.00 2.05 -11.01
C PRO A 270 -13.30 0.96 -10.18
N GLU A 271 -11.97 0.89 -10.25
CA GLU A 271 -11.17 -0.06 -9.46
C GLU A 271 -11.35 0.14 -7.95
N GLN A 272 -11.44 1.40 -7.53
CA GLN A 272 -11.57 1.72 -6.12
C GLN A 272 -12.98 1.47 -5.58
N TRP A 273 -14.01 1.66 -6.41
CA TRP A 273 -15.39 1.26 -6.10
C TRP A 273 -15.49 -0.26 -6.00
N GLY A 274 -14.92 -1.01 -6.95
CA GLY A 274 -14.95 -2.47 -6.89
C GLY A 274 -14.21 -3.01 -5.67
N ALA A 275 -13.05 -2.42 -5.35
CA ALA A 275 -12.31 -2.77 -4.13
C ALA A 275 -13.02 -2.37 -2.82
N LEU A 276 -14.00 -1.45 -2.86
CA LEU A 276 -14.84 -1.13 -1.71
C LEU A 276 -15.96 -2.17 -1.57
N LEU A 277 -16.66 -2.49 -2.67
CA LEU A 277 -17.74 -3.47 -2.69
C LEU A 277 -17.24 -4.87 -2.29
N ALA A 278 -16.07 -5.29 -2.79
CA ALA A 278 -15.43 -6.53 -2.37
C ALA A 278 -15.16 -6.58 -0.85
N ARG A 279 -14.76 -5.45 -0.26
CA ARG A 279 -14.52 -5.35 1.19
C ARG A 279 -15.80 -5.39 2.00
N LEU A 280 -16.89 -4.81 1.48
CA LEU A 280 -18.21 -4.91 2.10
C LEU A 280 -18.72 -6.35 2.08
N ALA A 281 -18.57 -7.05 0.95
CA ALA A 281 -18.91 -8.47 0.81
C ALA A 281 -18.10 -9.34 1.79
N GLU A 282 -16.78 -9.15 1.86
CA GLU A 282 -15.90 -9.88 2.78
C GLU A 282 -16.33 -9.65 4.25
N ARG A 283 -16.64 -8.41 4.60
CA ARG A 283 -17.06 -8.04 5.96
C ARG A 283 -18.44 -8.61 6.31
N ALA A 284 -19.38 -8.63 5.37
CA ALA A 284 -20.69 -9.25 5.52
C ALA A 284 -20.54 -10.77 5.76
N SER A 285 -19.74 -11.43 4.94
CA SER A 285 -19.49 -12.87 5.08
C SER A 285 -18.83 -13.24 6.42
N ARG A 286 -17.90 -12.41 6.94
CA ARG A 286 -17.33 -12.61 8.29
C ARG A 286 -18.37 -12.51 9.41
N ARG A 287 -19.52 -11.87 9.16
CA ARG A 287 -20.65 -11.76 10.08
C ARG A 287 -21.73 -12.83 9.85
N GLY A 288 -21.54 -13.72 8.88
CA GLY A 288 -22.56 -14.69 8.47
C GLY A 288 -23.70 -14.07 7.64
N GLU A 289 -23.55 -12.83 7.19
CA GLU A 289 -24.56 -12.14 6.37
C GLU A 289 -24.32 -12.49 4.88
N HIS A 290 -25.35 -13.05 4.22
CA HIS A 290 -25.32 -13.38 2.79
C HIS A 290 -25.78 -12.18 1.94
N LEU A 291 -24.98 -11.12 1.87
CA LEU A 291 -25.33 -9.87 1.16
C LEU A 291 -24.91 -9.82 -0.32
N TRP A 292 -24.62 -10.98 -0.90
CA TRP A 292 -24.16 -11.08 -2.28
C TRP A 292 -25.14 -10.50 -3.31
N PRO A 293 -26.45 -10.78 -3.23
CA PRO A 293 -27.43 -10.16 -4.12
C PRO A 293 -27.38 -8.62 -4.08
N GLN A 294 -27.24 -8.05 -2.88
CA GLN A 294 -27.18 -6.60 -2.69
C GLN A 294 -25.87 -6.03 -3.24
N VAL A 295 -24.71 -6.67 -2.99
CA VAL A 295 -23.42 -6.26 -3.55
C VAL A 295 -23.46 -6.28 -5.08
N LEU A 296 -24.07 -7.30 -5.67
CA LEU A 296 -24.20 -7.47 -7.11
C LEU A 296 -25.15 -6.43 -7.70
N GLY A 297 -26.30 -6.19 -7.07
CA GLY A 297 -27.26 -5.15 -7.44
C GLY A 297 -26.61 -3.76 -7.40
N THR A 298 -25.87 -3.42 -6.35
CA THR A 298 -25.12 -2.15 -6.27
C THR A 298 -24.00 -2.08 -7.32
N THR A 299 -23.35 -3.21 -7.63
CA THR A 299 -22.33 -3.27 -8.70
C THR A 299 -22.96 -2.97 -10.06
N ILE A 300 -24.11 -3.56 -10.38
CA ILE A 300 -24.84 -3.32 -11.63
C ILE A 300 -25.27 -1.85 -11.72
N GLN A 301 -25.85 -1.30 -10.66
CA GLN A 301 -26.23 0.12 -10.62
C GLN A 301 -25.03 1.04 -10.87
N LEU A 302 -23.86 0.73 -10.30
CA LEU A 302 -22.61 1.45 -10.57
C LEU A 302 -22.09 1.23 -11.99
N MET A 303 -22.18 0.01 -12.55
CA MET A 303 -21.77 -0.27 -13.93
C MET A 303 -22.57 0.59 -14.92
N ASN A 304 -23.87 0.76 -14.68
CA ASN A 304 -24.73 1.62 -15.47
C ASN A 304 -24.34 3.11 -15.35
N CYS A 305 -23.50 3.49 -14.39
CA CYS A 305 -22.96 4.85 -14.28
C CYS A 305 -21.63 5.06 -15.03
N PHE A 306 -21.02 4.02 -15.58
CA PHE A 306 -19.67 4.02 -16.14
C PHE A 306 -19.65 3.71 -17.64
N ASP A 307 -18.60 4.14 -18.35
CA ASP A 307 -18.37 3.66 -19.73
C ASP A 307 -17.96 2.18 -19.75
N SER A 308 -17.96 1.57 -20.94
CA SER A 308 -17.77 0.13 -21.08
C SER A 308 -16.46 -0.43 -20.52
N GLY A 309 -15.35 0.28 -20.73
CA GLY A 309 -14.07 -0.11 -20.15
C GLY A 309 -14.04 0.04 -18.62
N SER A 310 -14.68 1.07 -18.09
CA SER A 310 -14.79 1.35 -16.67
C SER A 310 -15.70 0.36 -15.95
N ALA A 311 -16.83 -0.01 -16.56
CA ALA A 311 -17.78 -0.99 -16.01
C ALA A 311 -17.14 -2.39 -15.86
N ALA A 312 -16.39 -2.84 -16.86
CA ALA A 312 -15.63 -4.09 -16.77
C ALA A 312 -14.59 -4.03 -15.64
N THR A 313 -13.87 -2.91 -15.52
CA THR A 313 -12.86 -2.69 -14.49
C THR A 313 -13.46 -2.72 -13.07
N LEU A 314 -14.63 -2.07 -12.88
CA LEU A 314 -15.40 -2.12 -11.63
C LEU A 314 -15.73 -3.55 -11.24
N LEU A 315 -16.35 -4.29 -12.17
CA LEU A 315 -16.81 -5.64 -11.92
C LEU A 315 -15.66 -6.56 -11.54
N VAL A 316 -14.56 -6.48 -12.26
CA VAL A 316 -13.34 -7.25 -11.99
C VAL A 316 -12.81 -6.91 -10.61
N ALA A 317 -12.75 -5.64 -10.24
CA ALA A 317 -12.31 -5.24 -8.92
C ALA A 317 -13.25 -5.74 -7.81
N THR A 318 -14.56 -5.86 -8.06
CA THR A 318 -15.53 -6.48 -7.14
C THR A 318 -15.34 -7.99 -7.04
N LEU A 319 -15.29 -8.70 -8.17
CA LEU A 319 -15.31 -10.17 -8.23
C LEU A 319 -13.94 -10.82 -7.91
N VAL A 320 -12.83 -10.19 -8.30
CA VAL A 320 -11.48 -10.78 -8.15
C VAL A 320 -10.90 -10.63 -6.76
N LYS A 321 -11.31 -9.58 -6.03
CA LYS A 321 -10.79 -9.34 -4.68
C LYS A 321 -11.46 -10.20 -3.62
N LEU A 322 -12.38 -11.07 -4.02
CA LEU A 322 -12.99 -12.02 -3.12
C LEU A 322 -12.06 -13.22 -2.89
N PRO A 323 -12.02 -13.76 -1.67
CA PRO A 323 -11.34 -15.02 -1.41
C PRO A 323 -11.88 -16.10 -2.35
N PHE A 324 -11.00 -16.93 -2.94
CA PHE A 324 -11.36 -17.98 -3.92
C PHE A 324 -12.49 -18.92 -3.44
N GLY A 325 -12.66 -19.09 -2.11
CA GLY A 325 -13.74 -19.91 -1.53
C GLY A 325 -15.11 -19.24 -1.45
N GLN A 326 -15.25 -17.93 -1.69
CA GLN A 326 -16.57 -17.25 -1.66
C GLN A 326 -17.24 -17.17 -3.02
N LEU A 327 -16.50 -17.40 -4.11
CA LEU A 327 -17.09 -17.51 -5.43
C LEU A 327 -17.95 -18.76 -5.57
N GLU A 328 -17.71 -19.84 -4.82
CA GLU A 328 -18.60 -21.03 -4.77
C GLU A 328 -19.98 -20.74 -4.17
N VAL A 329 -20.13 -19.64 -3.42
CA VAL A 329 -21.39 -19.24 -2.78
C VAL A 329 -22.31 -18.49 -3.77
N VAL A 330 -21.77 -17.98 -4.88
CA VAL A 330 -22.59 -17.32 -5.91
C VAL A 330 -23.26 -18.39 -6.75
N THR A 331 -24.59 -18.49 -6.64
CA THR A 331 -25.36 -19.49 -7.38
C THR A 331 -25.35 -19.20 -8.88
N ASP A 332 -25.53 -20.23 -9.71
CA ASP A 332 -25.64 -20.05 -11.17
C ASP A 332 -26.81 -19.12 -11.54
N GLN A 333 -27.86 -19.10 -10.70
CA GLN A 333 -28.99 -18.18 -10.83
C GLN A 333 -28.58 -16.72 -10.57
N GLN A 334 -27.77 -16.44 -9.55
CA GLN A 334 -27.27 -15.08 -9.28
C GLN A 334 -26.32 -14.59 -10.38
N LEU A 335 -25.49 -15.49 -10.91
CA LEU A 335 -24.68 -15.19 -12.09
C LEU A 335 -25.57 -14.94 -13.32
N ALA A 336 -26.65 -15.69 -13.49
CA ALA A 336 -27.59 -15.50 -14.61
C ALA A 336 -28.32 -14.15 -14.50
N GLU A 337 -28.88 -13.83 -13.34
CA GLU A 337 -29.52 -12.53 -13.07
C GLU A 337 -28.53 -11.38 -13.31
N PHE A 338 -27.27 -11.55 -12.91
CA PHE A 338 -26.22 -10.58 -13.19
C PHE A 338 -25.96 -10.39 -14.69
N PHE A 339 -25.69 -11.47 -15.44
CA PHE A 339 -25.41 -11.36 -16.87
C PHE A 339 -26.62 -10.84 -17.65
N ASN A 340 -27.84 -11.10 -17.18
CA ASN A 340 -29.07 -10.57 -17.76
C ASN A 340 -29.30 -9.08 -17.44
N SER A 341 -28.61 -8.53 -16.44
CA SER A 341 -28.73 -7.13 -16.01
C SER A 341 -27.62 -6.23 -16.57
N VAL A 342 -26.60 -6.81 -17.24
CA VAL A 342 -25.48 -6.08 -17.82
C VAL A 342 -25.78 -5.81 -19.30
N GLU A 343 -25.69 -4.55 -19.74
CA GLU A 343 -25.86 -4.21 -21.15
C GLU A 343 -24.87 -5.00 -22.03
N LEU A 344 -25.34 -5.47 -23.19
CA LEU A 344 -24.60 -6.33 -24.11
C LEU A 344 -23.21 -5.83 -24.48
N GLN A 345 -23.07 -4.51 -24.59
CA GLN A 345 -21.80 -3.86 -24.90
C GLN A 345 -20.69 -4.09 -23.86
N HIS A 346 -21.04 -4.51 -22.64
CA HIS A 346 -20.10 -4.75 -21.54
C HIS A 346 -19.76 -6.23 -21.35
N LEU A 347 -20.62 -7.15 -21.81
CA LEU A 347 -20.48 -8.58 -21.56
C LEU A 347 -19.14 -9.15 -22.04
N GLY A 348 -18.67 -8.72 -23.22
CA GLY A 348 -17.40 -9.19 -23.78
C GLY A 348 -16.16 -8.87 -22.93
N ASP A 349 -16.10 -7.65 -22.38
CA ASP A 349 -14.99 -7.18 -21.55
C ASP A 349 -15.04 -7.82 -20.15
N VAL A 350 -16.25 -8.06 -19.65
CA VAL A 350 -16.52 -8.80 -18.42
C VAL A 350 -16.00 -10.24 -18.51
N PHE A 351 -16.37 -10.98 -19.55
CA PHE A 351 -15.94 -12.38 -19.72
C PHE A 351 -14.41 -12.50 -19.87
N GLN A 352 -13.79 -11.63 -20.68
CA GLN A 352 -12.34 -11.63 -20.87
C GLN A 352 -11.60 -11.44 -19.55
N SER A 353 -12.11 -10.53 -18.72
CA SER A 353 -11.48 -10.19 -17.46
C SER A 353 -11.69 -11.26 -16.37
N LEU A 354 -12.86 -11.93 -16.35
CA LEU A 354 -13.10 -13.10 -15.48
C LEU A 354 -12.20 -14.29 -15.86
N ARG A 355 -12.01 -14.53 -17.17
CA ARG A 355 -11.10 -15.57 -17.67
C ARG A 355 -9.64 -15.28 -17.30
N ALA A 356 -9.18 -14.03 -17.44
CA ALA A 356 -7.82 -13.61 -17.09
C ALA A 356 -7.48 -13.82 -15.59
N LYS A 357 -8.51 -14.06 -14.75
CA LYS A 357 -8.40 -14.21 -13.30
C LYS A 357 -8.70 -15.62 -12.81
N GLY A 358 -8.89 -16.58 -13.73
CA GLY A 358 -8.91 -18.01 -13.41
C GLY A 358 -10.28 -18.57 -13.04
N ILE A 359 -11.38 -17.86 -13.32
CA ILE A 359 -12.72 -18.48 -13.24
C ILE A 359 -12.81 -19.55 -14.33
N ALA A 360 -13.16 -20.78 -13.95
CA ALA A 360 -13.26 -21.91 -14.85
C ALA A 360 -14.28 -21.63 -15.95
N GLU A 361 -13.86 -21.83 -17.20
CA GLU A 361 -14.66 -21.61 -18.39
C GLU A 361 -15.97 -22.42 -18.37
N GLN A 362 -15.90 -23.64 -17.85
CA GLN A 362 -17.06 -24.53 -17.65
C GLN A 362 -18.17 -23.91 -16.79
N ARG A 363 -17.81 -23.10 -15.80
CA ARG A 363 -18.78 -22.46 -14.91
C ARG A 363 -19.40 -21.22 -15.55
N LEU A 364 -18.66 -20.49 -16.38
CA LEU A 364 -19.19 -19.40 -17.19
C LEU A 364 -20.09 -19.92 -18.33
N ASP A 365 -19.79 -21.09 -18.87
CA ASP A 365 -20.58 -21.77 -19.91
C ASP A 365 -21.94 -22.31 -19.38
N ALA A 366 -22.03 -22.61 -18.08
CA ALA A 366 -23.24 -23.15 -17.45
C ALA A 366 -24.34 -22.09 -17.19
N VAL A 367 -23.99 -20.80 -17.23
CA VAL A 367 -24.93 -19.73 -16.82
C VAL A 367 -25.93 -19.42 -17.94
N PRO A 368 -27.25 -19.53 -17.70
CA PRO A 368 -28.28 -19.22 -18.70
C PRO A 368 -28.43 -17.70 -18.88
N ILE A 369 -28.03 -17.19 -20.05
CA ILE A 369 -28.25 -15.79 -20.46
C ILE A 369 -29.56 -15.73 -21.28
N ARG A 370 -30.50 -14.86 -20.90
CA ARG A 370 -31.73 -14.59 -21.68
C ARG A 370 -31.36 -13.71 -22.87
N THR A 371 -31.18 -14.32 -24.04
CA THR A 371 -30.69 -13.67 -25.27
C THR A 371 -31.77 -13.04 -26.15
N VAL A 372 -33.05 -13.08 -25.75
CA VAL A 372 -34.17 -12.74 -26.66
C VAL A 372 -34.16 -11.27 -27.11
N GLU A 373 -33.81 -10.32 -26.24
CA GLU A 373 -33.68 -8.90 -26.60
C GLU A 373 -32.31 -8.55 -27.22
N ALA A 374 -31.33 -9.44 -27.08
CA ALA A 374 -29.97 -9.23 -27.59
C ALA A 374 -29.87 -9.32 -29.11
N THR A 375 -30.75 -10.11 -29.71
CA THR A 375 -30.75 -10.40 -31.14
C THR A 375 -31.06 -9.18 -32.00
N GLU A 376 -32.02 -8.33 -31.61
CA GLU A 376 -32.35 -7.10 -32.37
C GLU A 376 -31.31 -5.98 -32.18
N ALA A 377 -30.72 -5.87 -30.99
CA ALA A 377 -29.68 -4.88 -30.70
C ALA A 377 -28.33 -5.20 -31.39
N LEU A 378 -27.96 -6.49 -31.49
CA LEU A 378 -26.74 -6.95 -32.18
C LEU A 378 -26.81 -6.75 -33.71
N VAL A 379 -27.98 -6.92 -34.32
CA VAL A 379 -28.19 -6.66 -35.76
C VAL A 379 -28.01 -5.18 -36.08
N LYS A 380 -28.37 -4.27 -35.17
CA LYS A 380 -28.19 -2.82 -35.33
C LYS A 380 -26.73 -2.34 -35.17
N HIS A 381 -25.85 -3.16 -34.59
CA HIS A 381 -24.45 -2.80 -34.27
C HIS A 381 -23.43 -3.80 -34.81
N PHE A 382 -23.53 -4.11 -36.12
CA PHE A 382 -22.66 -5.05 -36.85
C PHE A 382 -21.14 -4.83 -36.66
N GLY A 383 -20.70 -3.62 -36.34
CA GLY A 383 -19.29 -3.29 -36.04
C GLY A 383 -18.73 -3.90 -34.74
N GLN A 384 -19.56 -4.48 -33.86
CA GLN A 384 -19.12 -5.04 -32.58
C GLN A 384 -18.81 -6.55 -32.61
N LEU A 385 -18.98 -7.22 -33.76
CA LEU A 385 -18.77 -8.68 -33.92
C LEU A 385 -17.34 -9.15 -33.55
N GLN A 386 -16.32 -8.29 -33.63
CA GLN A 386 -14.95 -8.63 -33.21
C GLN A 386 -14.85 -9.02 -31.72
N ARG A 387 -15.78 -8.53 -30.89
CA ARG A 387 -15.81 -8.80 -29.44
C ARG A 387 -16.50 -10.12 -29.07
N LEU A 388 -17.20 -10.78 -29.99
CA LEU A 388 -17.81 -12.09 -29.72
C LEU A 388 -16.76 -13.16 -29.40
N SER A 389 -15.54 -13.01 -29.91
CA SER A 389 -14.41 -13.92 -29.62
C SER A 389 -14.09 -14.04 -28.12
N SER A 390 -14.46 -13.04 -27.31
CA SER A 390 -14.23 -13.05 -25.86
C SER A 390 -15.34 -13.74 -25.06
N TRP A 391 -16.46 -14.13 -25.69
CA TRP A 391 -17.60 -14.78 -25.03
C TRP A 391 -17.36 -16.29 -24.76
N PRO A 392 -18.01 -16.87 -23.74
CA PRO A 392 -18.02 -18.32 -23.49
C PRO A 392 -18.50 -19.11 -24.71
N ARG A 393 -17.97 -20.33 -24.89
CA ARG A 393 -18.18 -21.13 -26.11
C ARG A 393 -19.65 -21.49 -26.29
N LEU A 394 -20.33 -21.85 -25.21
CA LEU A 394 -21.74 -22.23 -25.23
C LEU A 394 -22.66 -21.02 -25.52
N ALA A 395 -22.31 -19.84 -24.98
CA ALA A 395 -23.05 -18.60 -25.25
C ALA A 395 -22.94 -18.19 -26.73
N ARG A 396 -21.76 -18.33 -27.34
CA ARG A 396 -21.57 -18.15 -28.79
C ARG A 396 -22.38 -19.15 -29.61
N GLN A 397 -22.37 -20.43 -29.22
CA GLN A 397 -23.13 -21.47 -29.92
C GLN A 397 -24.63 -21.23 -29.85
N ARG A 398 -25.18 -20.82 -28.69
CA ARG A 398 -26.60 -20.50 -28.54
C ARG A 398 -27.02 -19.27 -29.34
N LEU A 399 -26.22 -18.21 -29.32
CA LEU A 399 -26.44 -17.02 -30.15
C LEU A 399 -26.40 -17.36 -31.64
N SER A 400 -25.42 -18.18 -32.05
CA SER A 400 -25.30 -18.67 -33.43
C SER A 400 -26.51 -19.50 -33.83
N GLN A 401 -26.95 -20.45 -32.99
CA GLN A 401 -28.13 -21.29 -33.24
C GLN A 401 -29.41 -20.46 -33.37
N GLN A 402 -29.59 -19.44 -32.53
CA GLN A 402 -30.73 -18.53 -32.61
C GLN A 402 -30.68 -17.69 -33.89
N LEU A 403 -29.52 -17.09 -34.23
CA LEU A 403 -29.33 -16.31 -35.46
C LEU A 403 -29.56 -17.16 -36.73
N THR A 404 -29.14 -18.43 -36.74
CA THR A 404 -29.39 -19.35 -37.86
C THR A 404 -30.84 -19.85 -37.94
N SER A 405 -31.57 -19.85 -36.81
CA SER A 405 -32.99 -20.25 -36.78
C SER A 405 -33.95 -19.14 -37.24
N SER A 406 -33.51 -17.88 -37.23
CA SER A 406 -34.27 -16.71 -37.65
C SER A 406 -33.80 -16.19 -39.02
N LYS A 407 -34.46 -16.68 -40.08
CA LYS A 407 -34.40 -16.31 -41.53
C LYS A 407 -33.26 -16.88 -42.41
N PRO A 408 -33.60 -17.40 -43.61
CA PRO A 408 -32.64 -17.65 -44.68
C PRO A 408 -32.54 -16.45 -45.63
N MET A 409 -31.33 -16.05 -46.03
CA MET A 409 -31.10 -15.38 -47.31
C MET A 409 -29.66 -15.57 -47.81
N GLU A 410 -29.55 -15.56 -49.13
CA GLU A 410 -28.49 -16.03 -50.02
C GLU A 410 -27.11 -15.38 -49.88
N VAL A 411 -26.10 -16.22 -50.14
CA VAL A 411 -24.83 -16.00 -50.87
C VAL A 411 -24.23 -14.59 -50.85
N ALA A 412 -23.13 -14.42 -50.11
CA ALA A 412 -21.81 -14.07 -50.65
C ALA A 412 -20.77 -13.97 -49.52
N GLY A 413 -19.71 -14.77 -49.60
CA GLY A 413 -18.43 -14.48 -48.94
C GLY A 413 -18.28 -14.93 -47.47
N GLY A 414 -17.66 -16.10 -47.29
CA GLY A 414 -16.77 -16.41 -46.17
C GLY A 414 -17.41 -16.69 -44.81
N GLN A 415 -17.51 -17.98 -44.44
CA GLN A 415 -17.68 -18.39 -43.04
C GLN A 415 -16.69 -19.50 -42.68
N ALA A 416 -15.76 -19.16 -41.79
CA ALA A 416 -14.88 -20.07 -41.06
C ALA A 416 -14.95 -19.89 -39.52
N PRO A 417 -16.10 -20.04 -38.82
CA PRO A 417 -16.13 -19.99 -37.36
C PRO A 417 -16.16 -21.38 -36.70
N GLU A 418 -16.53 -22.44 -37.42
CA GLU A 418 -16.85 -23.74 -36.81
C GLU A 418 -15.60 -24.53 -36.37
N VAL A 419 -14.47 -24.33 -37.05
CA VAL A 419 -13.24 -25.12 -36.83
C VAL A 419 -12.37 -24.58 -35.68
N LEU A 420 -12.46 -23.28 -35.35
CA LEU A 420 -11.61 -22.62 -34.34
C LEU A 420 -11.90 -23.04 -32.88
N GLY A 421 -13.13 -23.43 -32.58
CA GLY A 421 -13.53 -23.85 -31.22
C GLY A 421 -13.06 -25.25 -30.83
N VAL A 422 -12.85 -26.14 -31.81
CA VAL A 422 -12.37 -27.52 -31.57
C VAL A 422 -10.85 -27.53 -31.29
N LEU A 423 -10.11 -26.57 -31.85
CA LEU A 423 -8.64 -26.58 -31.87
C LEU A 423 -7.94 -25.94 -30.66
N GLN A 424 -8.59 -25.04 -29.91
CA GLN A 424 -7.96 -24.42 -28.73
C GLN A 424 -7.74 -25.40 -27.55
N GLY A 425 -8.51 -26.48 -27.49
CA GLY A 425 -8.33 -27.54 -26.49
C GLY A 425 -7.12 -28.45 -26.75
N TRP A 426 -6.65 -28.53 -28.00
CA TRP A 426 -5.62 -29.48 -28.43
C TRP A 426 -4.19 -28.95 -28.30
N GLN A 427 -4.03 -27.65 -28.02
CA GLN A 427 -2.70 -27.00 -28.06
C GLN A 427 -1.76 -27.37 -26.90
N ARG A 428 -2.15 -28.26 -25.98
CA ARG A 428 -1.25 -28.79 -24.94
C ARG A 428 -0.94 -30.26 -25.22
N CYS A 429 0.25 -30.49 -25.75
CA CYS A 429 0.89 -31.82 -25.88
C CYS A 429 0.24 -32.80 -26.87
N THR A 430 -0.48 -32.32 -27.88
CA THR A 430 -0.95 -33.18 -28.98
C THR A 430 0.19 -33.49 -29.94
N LYS A 431 0.38 -34.77 -30.24
CA LYS A 431 1.40 -35.27 -31.17
C LYS A 431 0.96 -34.99 -32.61
N GLY A 432 1.89 -34.59 -33.46
CA GLY A 432 1.61 -34.36 -34.88
C GLY A 432 2.85 -34.46 -35.73
N TYR A 433 2.65 -34.76 -37.00
CA TYR A 433 3.69 -34.90 -38.01
C TYR A 433 3.72 -33.68 -38.90
N VAL A 434 4.91 -33.12 -39.13
CA VAL A 434 5.07 -32.04 -40.11
C VAL A 434 4.89 -32.65 -41.50
N VAL A 435 3.89 -32.18 -42.24
CA VAL A 435 3.58 -32.65 -43.60
C VAL A 435 4.00 -31.66 -44.68
N GLY A 436 4.35 -30.43 -44.30
CA GLY A 436 4.89 -29.44 -45.21
C GLY A 436 5.03 -28.07 -44.55
N TRP A 437 5.50 -27.09 -45.32
CA TRP A 437 5.63 -25.70 -44.90
C TRP A 437 5.52 -24.77 -46.11
N SER A 438 5.23 -23.49 -45.85
CA SER A 438 5.22 -22.46 -46.91
C SER A 438 6.63 -22.26 -47.46
N ALA A 439 6.73 -21.76 -48.71
CA ALA A 439 8.01 -21.42 -49.33
C ALA A 439 8.90 -20.54 -48.42
N ILE A 440 10.21 -20.79 -48.45
CA ILE A 440 11.24 -20.11 -47.66
C ILE A 440 12.19 -19.44 -48.64
N ALA A 441 12.34 -18.12 -48.55
CA ALA A 441 13.13 -17.34 -49.49
C ALA A 441 14.63 -17.73 -49.50
N ASP A 442 15.18 -18.10 -48.34
CA ASP A 442 16.63 -18.31 -48.15
C ASP A 442 16.98 -19.75 -47.74
N ALA A 443 16.26 -20.72 -48.29
CA ALA A 443 16.53 -22.14 -48.06
C ALA A 443 17.86 -22.57 -48.72
N THR A 444 18.82 -23.03 -47.90
CA THR A 444 20.09 -23.58 -48.40
C THR A 444 20.08 -25.11 -48.29
N PRO A 445 20.42 -25.86 -49.35
CA PRO A 445 20.56 -27.31 -49.27
C PRO A 445 21.68 -27.72 -48.31
N ALA A 446 21.45 -28.77 -47.52
CA ALA A 446 22.43 -29.39 -46.63
C ALA A 446 22.37 -30.93 -46.80
N PRO A 447 23.42 -31.68 -46.41
CA PRO A 447 23.49 -33.13 -46.63
C PRO A 447 22.31 -33.93 -46.05
N GLU A 448 21.73 -33.46 -44.94
CA GLU A 448 20.61 -34.11 -44.24
C GLU A 448 19.29 -33.33 -44.38
N GLY A 449 19.21 -32.35 -45.29
CA GLY A 449 17.98 -31.59 -45.51
C GLY A 449 18.21 -30.15 -45.97
N MET A 450 17.57 -29.21 -45.29
CA MET A 450 17.52 -27.81 -45.69
C MET A 450 17.76 -26.92 -44.48
N VAL A 451 18.76 -26.04 -44.57
CA VAL A 451 19.02 -25.03 -43.54
C VAL A 451 18.32 -23.74 -43.95
N CYS A 452 17.44 -23.26 -43.08
CA CYS A 452 16.65 -22.06 -43.29
C CYS A 452 17.02 -21.02 -42.25
N ASN A 453 17.56 -19.88 -42.67
CA ASN A 453 17.89 -18.77 -41.75
C ASN A 453 16.64 -17.97 -41.35
N ASN A 454 15.59 -18.05 -42.16
CA ASN A 454 14.29 -17.44 -41.93
C ASN A 454 13.22 -18.51 -41.67
N LEU A 455 12.32 -18.23 -40.74
CA LEU A 455 11.18 -19.10 -40.48
C LEU A 455 10.18 -19.01 -41.65
N PRO A 456 9.61 -20.14 -42.12
CA PRO A 456 8.46 -20.08 -43.02
C PRO A 456 7.30 -19.31 -42.36
N ALA A 457 6.36 -18.82 -43.17
CA ALA A 457 5.15 -18.19 -42.65
C ALA A 457 4.26 -19.21 -41.92
N VAL A 458 4.19 -20.43 -42.45
CA VAL A 458 3.32 -21.50 -41.95
C VAL A 458 4.03 -22.86 -42.02
N VAL A 459 3.85 -23.68 -40.99
CA VAL A 459 4.16 -25.11 -41.00
C VAL A 459 2.86 -25.90 -40.92
N TYR A 460 2.63 -26.83 -41.84
CA TYR A 460 1.47 -27.70 -41.85
C TYR A 460 1.75 -28.95 -41.01
N VAL A 461 0.93 -29.16 -39.98
CA VAL A 461 1.07 -30.28 -39.05
C VAL A 461 -0.18 -31.16 -39.10
N LYS A 462 0.00 -32.44 -39.39
CA LYS A 462 -1.04 -33.46 -39.32
C LYS A 462 -1.12 -34.03 -37.92
N PHE A 463 -2.24 -33.85 -37.26
CA PHE A 463 -2.47 -34.37 -35.91
C PHE A 463 -3.08 -35.77 -35.94
N ASP A 464 -2.65 -36.61 -35.00
CA ASP A 464 -3.27 -37.90 -34.75
C ASP A 464 -4.45 -37.72 -33.78
N THR A 465 -5.66 -37.61 -34.34
CA THR A 465 -6.88 -37.32 -33.59
C THR A 465 -7.91 -38.42 -33.81
N ALA A 466 -8.63 -38.79 -32.74
CA ALA A 466 -9.66 -39.82 -32.79
C ALA A 466 -10.81 -39.48 -33.76
N THR A 467 -11.07 -38.18 -33.97
CA THR A 467 -12.06 -37.66 -34.91
C THR A 467 -11.38 -37.02 -36.11
N SER A 468 -11.88 -37.28 -37.31
CA SER A 468 -11.43 -36.63 -38.54
C SER A 468 -12.07 -35.24 -38.68
N TRP A 469 -11.28 -34.25 -39.12
CA TRP A 469 -11.72 -32.89 -39.43
C TRP A 469 -10.88 -32.36 -40.59
N GLN A 470 -11.42 -31.38 -41.33
CA GLN A 470 -10.73 -30.79 -42.47
C GLN A 470 -10.93 -29.28 -42.47
N ILE A 471 -9.88 -28.54 -42.83
CA ILE A 471 -9.94 -27.09 -43.01
C ILE A 471 -10.20 -26.82 -44.49
N SER A 472 -11.17 -25.96 -44.79
CA SER A 472 -11.43 -25.53 -46.16
C SER A 472 -10.15 -24.97 -46.81
N GLY A 473 -9.78 -25.49 -47.98
CA GLY A 473 -8.56 -25.13 -48.70
C GLY A 473 -7.31 -25.94 -48.31
N VAL A 474 -7.39 -26.84 -47.32
CA VAL A 474 -6.32 -27.81 -47.00
C VAL A 474 -6.77 -29.19 -47.50
N PRO A 475 -6.01 -29.84 -48.41
CA PRO A 475 -6.45 -31.07 -49.07
C PRO A 475 -6.52 -32.26 -48.11
N ASP A 476 -5.64 -32.30 -47.12
CA ASP A 476 -5.53 -33.41 -46.19
C ASP A 476 -6.37 -33.20 -44.92
N ALA A 477 -7.05 -34.27 -44.50
CA ALA A 477 -7.70 -34.32 -43.20
C ALA A 477 -6.70 -34.26 -42.05
N ASN A 478 -7.13 -33.66 -40.94
CA ASN A 478 -6.40 -33.44 -39.70
C ASN A 478 -5.13 -32.58 -39.83
N VAL A 479 -4.99 -31.80 -40.91
CA VAL A 479 -3.84 -30.92 -41.12
C VAL A 479 -4.18 -29.49 -40.68
N TYR A 480 -3.34 -28.94 -39.79
CA TYR A 480 -3.47 -27.57 -39.29
C TYR A 480 -2.29 -26.70 -39.76
N PRO A 481 -2.55 -25.47 -40.27
CA PRO A 481 -1.52 -24.48 -40.50
C PRO A 481 -1.06 -23.84 -39.18
N VAL A 482 0.13 -24.22 -38.71
CA VAL A 482 0.77 -23.64 -37.52
C VAL A 482 1.58 -22.41 -37.91
N VAL A 483 1.27 -21.26 -37.29
CA VAL A 483 1.95 -19.98 -37.51
C VAL A 483 2.97 -19.67 -36.40
N THR A 484 3.93 -18.80 -36.71
CA THR A 484 4.90 -18.34 -35.72
C THR A 484 4.24 -17.54 -34.59
N CYS A 485 4.77 -17.67 -33.38
CA CYS A 485 4.30 -16.97 -32.20
C CYS A 485 5.42 -16.09 -31.64
N ARG A 486 5.13 -14.81 -31.43
CA ARG A 486 6.04 -13.90 -30.72
C ARG A 486 5.72 -13.89 -29.23
N ARG A 487 6.70 -14.24 -28.39
CA ARG A 487 6.62 -14.15 -26.93
C ARG A 487 7.67 -13.18 -26.40
N VAL A 488 7.31 -12.47 -25.35
CA VAL A 488 8.14 -11.44 -24.71
C VAL A 488 8.29 -11.79 -23.23
N TRP A 489 9.52 -11.78 -22.74
CA TRP A 489 9.86 -11.99 -21.34
C TRP A 489 10.65 -10.78 -20.83
N TYR A 490 10.54 -10.53 -19.53
CA TYR A 490 11.34 -9.52 -18.85
C TYR A 490 12.21 -10.23 -17.81
N LEU A 491 13.54 -10.14 -17.95
CA LEU A 491 14.47 -10.77 -17.01
C LEU A 491 14.39 -10.13 -15.62
N ASP A 492 13.95 -8.88 -15.54
CA ASP A 492 13.75 -8.11 -14.32
C ASP A 492 12.27 -7.88 -13.98
N ARG A 493 11.40 -8.84 -14.33
CA ARG A 493 9.93 -8.77 -14.13
C ARG A 493 9.51 -8.41 -12.70
N GLN A 494 10.35 -8.67 -11.70
CA GLN A 494 10.06 -8.37 -10.29
C GLN A 494 10.27 -6.90 -9.90
N ARG A 495 10.88 -6.08 -10.77
CA ARG A 495 11.02 -4.63 -10.54
C ARG A 495 9.70 -3.91 -10.82
N ARG A 496 9.46 -2.78 -10.16
CA ARG A 496 8.28 -1.91 -10.41
C ARG A 496 8.19 -1.45 -11.87
N SER A 497 9.33 -1.32 -12.55
CA SER A 497 9.42 -1.00 -13.98
C SER A 497 10.48 -1.92 -14.60
N PRO A 498 10.06 -3.07 -15.19
CA PRO A 498 10.97 -3.99 -15.86
C PRO A 498 11.54 -3.36 -17.14
N LYS A 499 12.86 -3.40 -17.31
CA LYS A 499 13.58 -2.81 -18.46
C LYS A 499 14.29 -3.85 -19.32
N LEU A 500 14.53 -5.06 -18.81
CA LEU A 500 15.33 -6.08 -19.49
C LEU A 500 14.44 -7.02 -20.30
N ARG A 501 14.00 -6.53 -21.47
CA ARG A 501 13.10 -7.24 -22.38
C ARG A 501 13.86 -8.20 -23.31
N VAL A 502 13.41 -9.44 -23.38
CA VAL A 502 13.83 -10.44 -24.37
C VAL A 502 12.59 -10.87 -25.16
N SER A 503 12.70 -10.99 -26.49
CA SER A 503 11.61 -11.54 -27.30
C SER A 503 12.10 -12.64 -28.23
N ARG A 504 11.26 -13.65 -28.45
CA ARG A 504 11.50 -14.76 -29.38
C ARG A 504 10.27 -14.94 -30.26
N THR A 505 10.49 -15.08 -31.55
CA THR A 505 9.50 -15.49 -32.54
C THR A 505 9.84 -16.92 -32.93
N GLN A 506 8.93 -17.86 -32.71
CA GLN A 506 9.13 -19.27 -33.05
C GLN A 506 7.77 -19.96 -33.20
N PHE A 507 7.70 -21.06 -33.94
CA PHE A 507 6.52 -21.92 -33.93
C PHE A 507 6.27 -22.51 -32.54
N PRO A 508 5.02 -22.66 -32.11
CA PRO A 508 4.66 -23.35 -30.87
C PRO A 508 4.81 -24.87 -30.99
N LEU A 509 5.90 -25.33 -31.60
CA LEU A 509 6.24 -26.73 -31.84
C LEU A 509 7.55 -27.03 -31.12
N ALA A 510 7.66 -28.25 -30.60
CA ALA A 510 8.89 -28.78 -30.06
C ALA A 510 9.08 -30.20 -30.60
N PRO A 511 10.32 -30.60 -30.94
CA PRO A 511 10.60 -31.99 -31.30
C PRO A 511 10.15 -32.93 -30.18
N GLN A 512 9.54 -34.05 -30.54
CA GLN A 512 8.92 -34.97 -29.58
C GLN A 512 9.83 -36.11 -29.12
N PHE A 513 11.16 -35.95 -29.20
CA PHE A 513 12.10 -37.00 -28.79
C PHE A 513 12.23 -37.12 -27.27
N ALA A 514 12.06 -36.01 -26.55
CA ALA A 514 12.13 -35.99 -25.09
C ALA A 514 11.24 -34.86 -24.54
N ILE A 515 10.59 -35.13 -23.42
CA ILE A 515 9.82 -34.13 -22.68
C ILE A 515 10.29 -34.07 -21.24
N THR A 516 10.23 -32.87 -20.66
CA THR A 516 10.50 -32.73 -19.23
C THR A 516 9.35 -33.32 -18.42
N ALA A 517 9.63 -33.86 -17.23
CA ALA A 517 8.59 -34.39 -16.35
C ALA A 517 7.51 -33.34 -16.01
N HIS A 518 7.87 -32.05 -15.98
CA HIS A 518 6.92 -30.95 -15.80
C HIS A 518 5.90 -30.85 -16.93
N VAL A 519 6.33 -31.05 -18.18
CA VAL A 519 5.43 -31.06 -19.36
C VAL A 519 4.57 -32.32 -19.36
N ALA A 520 5.14 -33.47 -18.96
CA ALA A 520 4.44 -34.74 -18.90
C ALA A 520 3.38 -34.82 -17.79
N GLN A 521 3.36 -33.87 -16.85
CA GLN A 521 2.47 -33.91 -15.69
C GLN A 521 0.99 -34.01 -16.11
N GLY A 522 0.29 -35.00 -15.57
CA GLY A 522 -1.13 -35.27 -15.88
C GLY A 522 -1.35 -36.18 -17.10
N GLN A 523 -0.30 -36.53 -17.85
CA GLN A 523 -0.40 -37.41 -19.01
C GLN A 523 -0.18 -38.88 -18.64
N THR A 524 -0.82 -39.80 -19.36
CA THR A 524 -0.51 -41.24 -19.31
C THR A 524 0.15 -41.63 -20.64
N ILE A 525 1.40 -42.10 -20.58
CA ILE A 525 2.22 -42.48 -21.74
C ILE A 525 2.17 -44.02 -21.83
N LYS A 526 1.43 -44.53 -22.81
CA LYS A 526 1.13 -45.97 -22.94
C LYS A 526 2.28 -46.76 -23.57
N GLU A 527 3.04 -46.08 -24.44
CA GLU A 527 4.12 -46.66 -25.23
C GLU A 527 5.31 -47.06 -24.34
N GLY A 528 5.50 -46.32 -23.23
CA GLY A 528 6.61 -46.47 -22.30
C GLY A 528 7.43 -45.19 -22.18
N VAL A 529 8.24 -45.10 -21.13
CA VAL A 529 9.07 -43.95 -20.82
C VAL A 529 10.47 -44.41 -20.46
N THR A 530 11.46 -43.87 -21.16
CA THR A 530 12.85 -43.90 -20.72
C THR A 530 13.13 -42.62 -19.91
N THR A 531 13.50 -42.74 -18.65
CA THR A 531 13.68 -41.61 -17.73
C THR A 531 15.06 -41.63 -17.08
N ASP A 532 15.70 -40.46 -17.00
CA ASP A 532 16.91 -40.25 -16.22
C ASP A 532 16.53 -39.75 -14.81
N LEU A 533 16.87 -40.54 -13.80
CA LEU A 533 16.51 -40.28 -12.40
C LEU A 533 17.63 -39.57 -11.63
N CYS A 534 18.78 -39.31 -12.27
CA CYS A 534 19.90 -38.61 -11.64
C CYS A 534 19.58 -37.12 -11.42
N ILE A 535 19.06 -36.83 -10.24
CA ILE A 535 18.85 -35.46 -9.77
C ILE A 535 20.12 -34.92 -9.10
N GLY A 536 20.48 -33.68 -9.42
CA GLY A 536 21.59 -33.00 -8.74
C GLY A 536 21.29 -32.75 -7.25
N PRO A 537 22.26 -32.26 -6.46
CA PRO A 537 22.10 -32.06 -5.01
C PRO A 537 20.95 -31.13 -4.60
N ARG A 538 20.50 -30.27 -5.51
CA ARG A 538 19.37 -29.33 -5.35
C ARG A 538 18.12 -29.74 -6.14
N GLY A 539 18.15 -30.89 -6.82
CA GLY A 539 17.03 -31.39 -7.59
C GLY A 539 15.88 -31.85 -6.68
N ASN A 540 14.66 -31.78 -7.20
CA ASN A 540 13.46 -32.17 -6.45
C ASN A 540 13.09 -33.62 -6.78
N PRO A 541 13.12 -34.56 -5.81
CA PRO A 541 12.71 -35.95 -6.01
C PRO A 541 11.29 -36.10 -6.58
N PHE A 542 10.41 -35.13 -6.35
CA PHE A 542 9.05 -35.17 -6.89
C PHE A 542 8.98 -35.03 -8.41
N THR A 543 9.96 -34.37 -9.03
CA THR A 543 10.02 -34.29 -10.50
C THR A 543 10.24 -35.68 -11.11
N VAL A 544 11.05 -36.50 -10.45
CA VAL A 544 11.27 -37.91 -10.81
C VAL A 544 10.04 -38.76 -10.55
N TYR A 545 9.37 -38.56 -9.40
CA TYR A 545 8.09 -39.23 -9.14
C TYR A 545 7.09 -38.97 -10.27
N VAL A 546 6.94 -37.71 -10.72
CA VAL A 546 6.06 -37.38 -11.85
C VAL A 546 6.46 -38.16 -13.10
N ALA A 547 7.75 -38.24 -13.44
CA ALA A 547 8.22 -38.98 -14.61
C ALA A 547 7.89 -40.47 -14.55
N VAL A 548 8.13 -41.09 -13.39
CA VAL A 548 7.88 -42.52 -13.16
C VAL A 548 6.39 -42.85 -13.23
N THR A 549 5.51 -42.01 -12.67
CA THR A 549 4.07 -42.27 -12.68
C THR A 549 3.37 -41.90 -13.99
N ARG A 550 4.11 -41.64 -15.08
CA ARG A 550 3.47 -41.42 -16.40
C ARG A 550 3.10 -42.73 -17.09
N VAL A 551 3.67 -43.85 -16.65
CA VAL A 551 3.39 -45.18 -17.22
C VAL A 551 2.53 -46.01 -16.27
N GLN A 552 1.83 -47.00 -16.81
CA GLN A 552 0.88 -47.84 -16.06
C GLN A 552 1.52 -49.10 -15.44
N GLY A 553 2.75 -49.45 -15.85
CA GLY A 553 3.44 -50.65 -15.38
C GLY A 553 4.95 -50.52 -15.45
N ARG A 554 5.65 -51.37 -14.68
CA ARG A 554 7.12 -51.36 -14.56
C ARG A 554 7.82 -51.73 -15.85
N GLU A 555 7.21 -52.60 -16.65
CA GLU A 555 7.67 -53.06 -17.96
C GLU A 555 7.68 -51.94 -19.01
N LYS A 556 6.95 -50.86 -18.74
CA LYS A 556 6.90 -49.66 -19.56
C LYS A 556 7.83 -48.55 -19.04
N LEU A 557 8.56 -48.77 -17.94
CA LEU A 557 9.50 -47.82 -17.37
C LEU A 557 10.94 -48.30 -17.59
N LEU A 558 11.72 -47.54 -18.36
CA LEU A 558 13.15 -47.76 -18.51
C LEU A 558 13.91 -46.67 -17.75
N ILE A 559 14.74 -47.09 -16.80
CA ILE A 559 15.63 -46.18 -16.08
C ILE A 559 16.93 -46.08 -16.88
N PHE A 560 17.26 -44.88 -17.35
CA PHE A 560 18.38 -44.66 -18.27
C PHE A 560 19.74 -45.05 -17.69
N ARG A 561 19.94 -44.85 -16.38
CA ARG A 561 21.18 -45.15 -15.66
C ARG A 561 20.94 -45.35 -14.16
N PRO A 562 21.87 -46.01 -13.43
CA PRO A 562 21.82 -46.07 -11.98
C PRO A 562 21.74 -44.68 -11.34
N PHE A 563 21.01 -44.55 -10.23
CA PHE A 563 20.80 -43.30 -9.50
C PHE A 563 20.88 -43.52 -7.99
N ASP A 564 21.25 -42.48 -7.25
CA ASP A 564 21.30 -42.52 -5.79
C ASP A 564 19.88 -42.53 -5.20
N ALA A 565 19.62 -43.48 -4.30
CA ALA A 565 18.34 -43.60 -3.60
C ALA A 565 18.18 -42.56 -2.48
N ALA A 566 19.27 -42.03 -1.91
CA ALA A 566 19.25 -41.18 -0.73
C ALA A 566 18.36 -39.91 -0.90
N PRO A 567 18.32 -39.21 -2.05
CA PRO A 567 17.41 -38.08 -2.25
C PRO A 567 15.93 -38.46 -2.13
N PHE A 568 15.55 -39.69 -2.48
CA PHE A 568 14.19 -40.20 -2.48
C PHE A 568 13.74 -40.69 -1.10
N GLN A 569 14.68 -40.97 -0.21
CA GLN A 569 14.44 -41.49 1.14
C GLN A 569 14.31 -40.40 2.22
N LYS A 570 14.43 -39.12 1.86
CA LYS A 570 14.32 -37.98 2.79
C LYS A 570 12.91 -37.74 3.35
N GLY A 571 11.92 -38.51 2.89
CA GLY A 571 10.52 -38.38 3.29
C GLY A 571 9.81 -37.17 2.67
N ILE A 572 8.56 -36.96 3.12
CA ILE A 572 7.72 -35.86 2.64
C ILE A 572 8.24 -34.55 3.27
N GLY A 573 8.50 -33.53 2.45
CA GLY A 573 8.88 -32.22 2.96
C GLY A 573 7.79 -31.65 3.87
N LEU A 574 8.19 -31.03 4.99
CA LEU A 574 7.32 -30.58 6.07
C LEU A 574 6.02 -29.91 5.60
N GLY A 575 6.08 -28.95 4.67
CA GLY A 575 4.87 -28.25 4.22
C GLY A 575 3.81 -29.16 3.60
N ARG A 576 4.22 -30.23 2.91
CA ARG A 576 3.30 -31.22 2.33
C ARG A 576 2.79 -32.19 3.37
N ASP A 577 3.65 -32.59 4.31
CA ASP A 577 3.24 -33.40 5.46
C ASP A 577 2.16 -32.67 6.26
N LEU A 578 2.37 -31.40 6.59
CA LEU A 578 1.36 -30.56 7.26
C LEU A 578 0.07 -30.41 6.46
N LEU A 579 0.16 -30.23 5.14
CA LEU A 579 -1.04 -30.19 4.29
C LEU A 579 -1.82 -31.51 4.33
N LEU A 580 -1.14 -32.66 4.23
CA LEU A 580 -1.79 -33.96 4.28
C LEU A 580 -2.42 -34.23 5.63
N ARG A 581 -1.72 -33.91 6.74
CA ARG A 581 -2.29 -33.98 8.10
C ARG A 581 -3.55 -33.12 8.22
N HIS A 582 -3.50 -31.90 7.69
CA HIS A 582 -4.64 -30.99 7.71
C HIS A 582 -5.83 -31.54 6.92
N LEU A 583 -5.60 -32.04 5.70
CA LEU A 583 -6.64 -32.63 4.86
C LEU A 583 -7.24 -33.91 5.48
N ARG A 584 -6.44 -34.68 6.21
CA ARG A 584 -6.89 -35.86 6.97
C ARG A 584 -7.53 -35.52 8.32
N ARG A 585 -7.55 -34.23 8.70
CA ARG A 585 -8.01 -33.74 10.01
C ARG A 585 -7.22 -34.35 11.18
N GLU A 586 -5.96 -34.70 10.94
CA GLU A 586 -5.03 -35.08 12.01
C GLU A 586 -4.67 -33.83 12.84
N PRO A 587 -4.49 -33.96 14.16
CA PRO A 587 -4.13 -32.83 15.01
C PRO A 587 -2.74 -32.31 14.64
N ILE A 588 -2.66 -31.02 14.34
CA ILE A 588 -1.39 -30.32 14.06
C ILE A 588 -1.12 -29.39 15.23
N ASN A 589 -0.02 -29.63 15.96
CA ASN A 589 0.43 -28.69 16.97
C ASN A 589 1.11 -27.48 16.30
N TRP A 590 0.31 -26.47 15.97
CA TRP A 590 0.78 -25.22 15.40
C TRP A 590 1.73 -24.47 16.32
N GLN A 591 1.57 -24.59 17.64
CA GLN A 591 2.44 -23.91 18.61
C GLN A 591 3.85 -24.50 18.58
N ASP A 592 4.00 -25.82 18.57
CA ASP A 592 5.31 -26.47 18.47
C ASP A 592 5.99 -26.19 17.12
N LEU A 593 5.22 -26.15 16.03
CA LEU A 593 5.74 -25.81 14.71
C LEU A 593 6.20 -24.35 14.64
N LEU A 594 5.42 -23.42 15.21
CA LEU A 594 5.84 -22.04 15.33
C LEU A 594 7.08 -21.93 16.22
N ALA A 595 7.14 -22.61 17.36
CA ALA A 595 8.33 -22.61 18.21
C ALA A 595 9.57 -23.17 17.50
N LYS A 596 9.39 -24.20 16.66
CA LYS A 596 10.47 -24.86 15.91
C LYS A 596 10.95 -24.07 14.69
N TYR A 597 10.06 -23.37 13.99
CA TYR A 597 10.36 -22.71 12.71
C TYR A 597 10.34 -21.18 12.75
N CYS A 598 9.63 -20.58 13.70
CA CYS A 598 9.85 -19.20 14.12
C CYS A 598 10.94 -19.21 15.19
N GLU A 599 12.16 -19.59 14.78
CA GLU A 599 13.34 -19.21 15.56
C GLU A 599 13.30 -17.68 15.68
N GLU A 600 13.07 -17.20 16.90
CA GLU A 600 13.19 -15.80 17.26
C GLU A 600 14.37 -15.65 18.20
N ARG A 601 15.27 -14.72 17.87
CA ARG A 601 16.44 -14.40 18.67
C ARG A 601 16.29 -12.99 19.24
N ALA A 602 16.76 -12.78 20.47
CA ALA A 602 16.71 -11.48 21.11
C ALA A 602 17.72 -10.52 20.48
N CYS A 603 17.31 -9.26 20.30
CA CYS A 603 18.21 -8.17 19.96
C CYS A 603 18.91 -7.65 21.23
N SER A 604 20.23 -7.49 21.22
CA SER A 604 20.99 -6.99 22.38
C SER A 604 20.72 -5.51 22.70
N THR A 605 20.25 -4.73 21.73
CA THR A 605 19.95 -3.30 21.92
C THR A 605 18.52 -3.06 22.44
N CYS A 606 17.50 -3.65 21.80
CA CYS A 606 16.10 -3.40 22.17
C CYS A 606 15.48 -4.51 23.03
N ALA A 607 16.22 -5.58 23.32
CA ALA A 607 15.77 -6.78 24.05
C ALA A 607 14.58 -7.55 23.44
N GLU A 608 13.97 -7.06 22.36
CA GLU A 608 12.87 -7.73 21.67
C GLU A 608 13.36 -8.99 20.95
N ARG A 609 12.57 -10.07 21.06
CA ARG A 609 12.72 -11.27 20.23
C ARG A 609 12.22 -10.98 18.83
N LYS A 610 13.05 -11.22 17.82
CA LYS A 610 12.71 -10.96 16.42
C LYS A 610 13.04 -12.17 15.53
N PRO A 611 12.32 -12.36 14.41
CA PRO A 611 12.58 -13.45 13.47
C PRO A 611 13.86 -13.20 12.65
N SER A 612 14.34 -14.21 11.94
CA SER A 612 15.57 -14.15 11.12
C SER A 612 15.61 -13.00 10.10
N THR A 613 14.46 -12.60 9.56
CA THR A 613 14.32 -11.49 8.60
C THR A 613 14.65 -10.13 9.22
N ALA A 614 14.50 -9.99 10.54
CA ALA A 614 14.81 -8.77 11.28
C ALA A 614 16.32 -8.59 11.52
N PHE A 615 17.14 -9.60 11.21
CA PHE A 615 18.59 -9.57 11.33
C PHE A 615 19.26 -9.61 9.94
N THR A 616 20.52 -9.19 9.86
CA THR A 616 21.33 -9.53 8.68
C THR A 616 21.74 -10.99 8.76
N ALA A 617 22.02 -11.64 7.63
CA ALA A 617 22.43 -13.05 7.62
C ALA A 617 23.64 -13.31 8.53
N GLY A 618 24.53 -12.32 8.66
CA GLY A 618 25.65 -12.35 9.59
C GLY A 618 25.26 -12.31 11.06
N GLN A 619 24.45 -11.32 11.45
CA GLN A 619 23.97 -11.17 12.83
C GLN A 619 23.11 -12.36 13.26
N TRP A 620 22.35 -12.95 12.33
CA TRP A 620 21.55 -14.14 12.62
C TRP A 620 22.42 -15.35 12.97
N LYS A 621 23.50 -15.59 12.21
CA LYS A 621 24.39 -16.75 12.33
C LYS A 621 25.38 -16.69 13.50
N ARG A 622 25.50 -15.56 14.20
CA ARG A 622 26.35 -15.49 15.40
C ARG A 622 25.86 -16.46 16.46
N ASP A 623 26.73 -17.03 17.27
CA ASP A 623 26.30 -17.85 18.42
C ASP A 623 26.18 -17.01 19.71
N ASP A 624 26.84 -15.84 19.74
CA ASP A 624 26.78 -14.89 20.85
C ASP A 624 25.38 -14.25 21.04
N LYS A 625 25.18 -13.64 22.21
CA LYS A 625 23.94 -12.91 22.56
C LYS A 625 23.94 -11.46 22.05
N ASP A 626 25.00 -11.03 21.36
CA ASP A 626 25.25 -9.61 20.99
C ASP A 626 24.66 -9.22 19.62
N ARG A 627 23.55 -9.87 19.22
CA ARG A 627 22.95 -9.66 17.91
C ARG A 627 22.18 -8.36 17.89
N VAL A 628 22.38 -7.55 16.86
CA VAL A 628 21.61 -6.31 16.70
C VAL A 628 20.69 -6.42 15.49
N CYS A 629 19.41 -6.09 15.68
CA CYS A 629 18.43 -6.12 14.61
C CYS A 629 18.64 -4.97 13.61
N ARG A 630 18.03 -5.08 12.43
CA ARG A 630 18.15 -4.08 11.35
C ARG A 630 17.59 -2.72 11.76
N GLU A 631 16.55 -2.67 12.59
CA GLU A 631 15.94 -1.43 13.07
C GLU A 631 16.88 -0.67 14.00
N CYS A 632 17.46 -1.36 15.00
CA CYS A 632 18.45 -0.76 15.89
C CYS A 632 19.71 -0.33 15.12
N THR A 633 20.18 -1.14 14.16
CA THR A 633 21.28 -0.76 13.27
C THR A 633 20.98 0.53 12.51
N LYS A 634 19.75 0.68 12.01
CA LYS A 634 19.30 1.88 11.32
C LYS A 634 19.23 3.08 12.27
N HIS A 635 18.72 2.89 13.48
CA HIS A 635 18.65 3.95 14.48
C HIS A 635 20.04 4.52 14.80
N TYR A 636 21.05 3.67 14.99
CA TYR A 636 22.43 4.12 15.20
C TYR A 636 23.02 4.81 13.95
N ALA A 637 22.69 4.33 12.75
CA ALA A 637 23.08 4.99 11.51
C ALA A 637 22.47 6.39 11.37
N ASP A 638 21.18 6.54 11.69
CA ASP A 638 20.46 7.82 11.69
C ASP A 638 21.02 8.77 12.77
N ALA A 639 21.54 8.23 13.88
CA ALA A 639 22.25 8.96 14.94
C ALA A 639 23.73 9.27 14.61
N GLY A 640 24.20 8.94 13.40
CA GLY A 640 25.56 9.24 12.95
C GLY A 640 26.63 8.24 13.42
N THR A 641 26.27 7.16 14.11
CA THR A 641 27.20 6.11 14.57
C THR A 641 26.90 4.77 13.90
N PRO A 642 27.05 4.66 12.57
CA PRO A 642 26.48 3.54 11.80
C PRO A 642 27.13 2.18 12.09
N TRP A 643 28.29 2.11 12.76
CA TRP A 643 29.10 0.91 12.81
C TRP A 643 29.47 0.48 14.23
N GLN A 644 29.24 -0.80 14.51
CA GLN A 644 29.62 -1.44 15.77
C GLN A 644 31.05 -1.98 15.71
N CYS A 645 31.83 -1.76 16.78
CA CYS A 645 33.11 -2.41 17.00
C CYS A 645 32.93 -3.85 17.49
N ASN A 646 33.66 -4.81 16.94
CA ASN A 646 33.55 -6.22 17.33
C ASN A 646 34.17 -6.53 18.71
N VAL A 647 35.06 -5.67 19.20
CA VAL A 647 35.77 -5.81 20.48
C VAL A 647 34.98 -5.16 21.62
N CYS A 648 34.86 -3.83 21.64
CA CYS A 648 34.14 -3.12 22.72
C CYS A 648 32.61 -3.15 22.57
N LYS A 649 32.07 -3.65 21.45
CA LYS A 649 30.64 -3.70 21.13
C LYS A 649 29.93 -2.33 21.03
N LEU A 650 30.66 -1.22 21.17
CA LEU A 650 30.15 0.14 21.04
C LEU A 650 29.96 0.55 19.57
N TRP A 651 29.02 1.44 19.34
CA TRP A 651 28.72 2.03 18.04
C TRP A 651 29.47 3.35 17.86
N HIS A 652 30.13 3.51 16.72
CA HIS A 652 30.94 4.69 16.45
C HIS A 652 30.70 5.24 15.04
N VAL A 653 31.10 6.50 14.85
CA VAL A 653 31.23 7.17 13.55
C VAL A 653 32.24 6.43 12.66
N GLU A 654 32.08 6.52 11.34
CA GLU A 654 32.96 5.88 10.35
C GLU A 654 34.43 6.28 10.49
N THR A 655 34.69 7.54 10.89
CA THR A 655 36.04 8.06 11.13
C THR A 655 36.76 7.35 12.28
N ASN A 656 36.03 6.75 13.24
CA ASN A 656 36.60 6.03 14.38
C ASN A 656 37.07 4.60 14.02
N PHE A 657 37.14 4.26 12.73
CA PHE A 657 37.64 2.98 12.26
C PHE A 657 38.78 3.18 11.26
N PRO A 658 39.81 2.31 11.27
CA PRO A 658 40.85 2.30 10.24
C PRO A 658 40.26 2.13 8.84
N GLU A 659 40.88 2.73 7.82
CA GLU A 659 40.41 2.70 6.43
C GLU A 659 40.15 1.26 5.93
N LYS A 660 41.02 0.31 6.29
CA LYS A 660 40.88 -1.13 6.00
C LYS A 660 39.57 -1.75 6.53
N HIS A 661 38.98 -1.19 7.59
CA HIS A 661 37.73 -1.67 8.20
C HIS A 661 36.50 -0.83 7.84
N ARG A 662 36.66 0.22 7.02
CA ARG A 662 35.55 1.08 6.56
C ARG A 662 34.69 0.41 5.48
N GLN A 663 35.21 -0.62 4.81
CA GLN A 663 34.47 -1.33 3.78
C GLN A 663 33.23 -2.04 4.36
N ARG A 664 32.13 -2.09 3.59
CA ARG A 664 30.87 -2.75 4.01
C ARG A 664 31.04 -4.24 4.35
N GLN A 665 32.01 -4.88 3.72
CA GLN A 665 32.32 -6.31 3.87
C GLN A 665 32.89 -6.63 5.26
N CYS A 666 33.48 -5.64 5.93
CA CYS A 666 34.18 -5.80 7.20
C CYS A 666 33.29 -5.87 8.43
N SER A 667 31.96 -5.94 8.27
CA SER A 667 30.99 -5.93 9.39
C SER A 667 31.24 -6.99 10.48
N PHE A 668 31.90 -8.10 10.16
CA PHE A 668 32.21 -9.17 11.11
C PHE A 668 33.52 -8.99 11.90
N PHE A 669 34.45 -8.20 11.39
CA PHE A 669 35.81 -8.06 11.93
C PHE A 669 36.24 -6.60 12.08
N ARG A 670 35.28 -5.68 12.12
CA ARG A 670 35.52 -4.26 12.27
C ARG A 670 35.92 -3.95 13.72
N VAL A 671 37.08 -3.31 13.90
CA VAL A 671 37.62 -2.91 15.20
C VAL A 671 37.87 -1.40 15.17
N CYS A 672 37.36 -0.66 16.16
CA CYS A 672 37.54 0.79 16.23
C CYS A 672 38.99 1.15 16.55
N LEU A 673 39.39 2.39 16.26
CA LEU A 673 40.74 2.91 16.52
C LEU A 673 41.12 2.81 18.01
N THR A 674 40.14 2.97 18.91
CA THR A 674 40.39 2.81 20.35
C THR A 674 40.64 1.36 20.77
N CYS A 675 40.09 0.41 20.02
CA CYS A 675 40.24 -1.03 20.26
C CYS A 675 41.33 -1.65 19.39
N GLU A 676 42.14 -0.83 18.70
CA GLU A 676 43.14 -1.27 17.72
C GLU A 676 43.88 -2.52 18.20
N MET A 677 43.86 -3.54 17.33
CA MET A 677 44.04 -4.93 17.71
C MET A 677 45.28 -5.10 18.56
N LYS A 678 45.08 -5.50 19.80
CA LYS A 678 46.16 -6.00 20.65
C LYS A 678 46.12 -7.52 20.59
N LYS A 679 47.13 -8.17 20.02
CA LYS A 679 47.27 -9.63 20.11
C LYS A 679 48.10 -9.97 21.35
N PRO A 680 47.73 -11.00 22.13
CA PRO A 680 48.60 -11.49 23.18
C PRO A 680 49.91 -11.96 22.55
N CYS A 681 51.04 -11.46 23.05
CA CYS A 681 52.34 -11.94 22.61
C CYS A 681 52.52 -13.39 23.03
N PHE A 682 52.87 -14.28 22.09
CA PHE A 682 53.10 -15.70 22.38
C PHE A 682 54.12 -15.93 23.50
N LYS A 683 55.12 -15.03 23.63
CA LYS A 683 56.19 -15.17 24.62
C LYS A 683 55.85 -14.64 26.01
N CYS A 684 55.09 -13.54 26.11
CA CYS A 684 54.82 -12.88 27.41
C CYS A 684 53.35 -12.77 27.79
N GLY A 685 52.41 -13.19 26.93
CA GLY A 685 50.96 -13.12 27.16
C GLY A 685 50.35 -11.72 27.11
N VAL A 686 51.17 -10.65 27.17
CA VAL A 686 50.68 -9.26 27.17
C VAL A 686 50.12 -8.88 25.80
N ALA A 687 48.94 -8.26 25.79
CA ALA A 687 48.29 -7.78 24.57
C ALA A 687 49.03 -6.57 24.00
N LYS A 688 49.65 -6.73 22.83
CA LYS A 688 50.48 -5.72 22.17
C LYS A 688 49.90 -5.31 20.81
N PRO A 689 50.06 -4.04 20.36
CA PRO A 689 49.55 -3.55 19.09
C PRO A 689 50.32 -4.13 17.88
N GLU A 690 49.72 -4.08 16.68
CA GLU A 690 50.27 -4.59 15.40
C GLU A 690 51.72 -4.12 15.14
N ALA A 691 52.05 -2.88 15.51
CA ALA A 691 53.39 -2.29 15.33
C ALA A 691 54.49 -2.97 16.16
N GLU A 692 54.15 -3.67 17.24
CA GLU A 692 55.11 -4.40 18.09
C GLU A 692 55.35 -5.85 17.62
N PHE A 693 54.68 -6.28 16.54
CA PHE A 693 54.87 -7.60 15.94
C PHE A 693 55.54 -7.49 14.57
N GLY A 694 56.47 -8.41 14.29
CA GLY A 694 56.93 -8.61 12.92
C GLY A 694 55.78 -9.03 11.99
N PRO A 695 55.80 -8.69 10.68
CA PRO A 695 54.69 -8.97 9.76
C PRO A 695 54.26 -10.44 9.71
N ALA A 696 55.20 -11.39 9.86
CA ALA A 696 54.93 -12.82 9.93
C ALA A 696 54.26 -13.24 11.25
N ALA A 697 54.76 -12.72 12.38
CA ALA A 697 54.20 -12.99 13.71
C ALA A 697 52.78 -12.43 13.87
N TRP A 698 52.50 -11.27 13.26
CA TRP A 698 51.17 -10.69 13.25
C TRP A 698 50.18 -11.47 12.36
N LYS A 699 50.62 -12.05 11.25
CA LYS A 699 49.76 -12.81 10.34
C LYS A 699 49.45 -14.23 10.83
N ALA A 700 50.25 -14.79 11.74
CA ALA A 700 49.94 -16.07 12.37
C ALA A 700 48.57 -16.00 13.06
N ARG A 701 47.64 -16.86 12.63
CA ARG A 701 46.38 -17.14 13.34
C ARG A 701 46.76 -17.97 14.57
N ASN A 702 46.21 -17.61 15.73
CA ASN A 702 46.35 -18.28 17.03
C ASN A 702 46.95 -19.68 16.91
N ALA A 703 48.22 -19.83 17.31
CA ALA A 703 48.80 -21.13 17.54
C ALA A 703 48.21 -21.66 18.85
N ASP A 704 47.05 -22.30 18.74
CA ASP A 704 46.67 -23.45 19.55
C ASP A 704 46.71 -24.67 18.61
#